data_AF-A0A839VGJ0-F1
#
_entry.id   AF-A0A839VGJ0-F1
#
_cell.length_a   1.000
_cell.length_b   1.000
_cell.length_c   1.000
_cell.angle_alpha   90.00
_cell.angle_beta   90.00
_cell.angle_gamma   90.00
#
_symmetry.space_group_name_H-M   'P 1'
#
loop_
_entity.id
_entity.type
_entity.pdbx_description
1 polymer ?
#
loop_
_entity_poly.entity_id
_entity_poly.type
_entity_poly.pdbx_seq_one_letter_code
_entity_poly.pdbx_strand_id
1 'polypeptide(L)'
;MSTRSSQKSVKKNPDHHLKDLLAVRECLSLLEDHKIAEARELCSQVLKRSPKLVFANHALGLILMYENDYAQAEAAFRKAIIADPDNAEYLSNLATSLLKQERIEESIKLFEQALAINPENKDARIGLANALHEKNDPEASIAYFEDAAKRAPDAPGPLSHLGKALIDAKRYKEAVSVLLKALEIQINFAPAHTNLGIAFQEMNMLDDALECHKTSLLLDPTDIYAQNKIADTYIKLKKYDAAHEHYRRIIELAPKDPNSYTKLGSSYFATEDRYEEAMALFQKALDIAPQHALTLNNMGAVMYDHGETVAALEYFHRAIALKPNYLTAIHNLALGQLLAGNFVEGWANHESRLKVKERSYVYTVIHKLFSIIPKWDGIASLEGKYILLMHEQGFGDSIQFVRYVHALLARGARVALHVKEPLARLFRSVSDQVTLVRETDPLPKCDYAYVLMSLPYALSTNRVEDIPAYPSYLHAEQSDRDQWAQKLDQLAPERNHLRVGFVWAGNPEHGNDRRRSIPLKTFSSLFSLPGIEFFSLQKGGPVSELKDFPSELPMHNIGEQFTDFADTAAAIENLDLVISVDTSVVHLAGALGAPTWTLLAHTPDWRWLNDREDSPWYPSMRLLRQESPGDWAGVLKRVAAALEVMRDTKLKSQQTLH
;
A
#
# COMPACT_ATOMS: atom_id res chain seq x y z
N MET A 1 16.96 -6.91 90.79
CA MET A 1 16.96 -5.47 90.42
C MET A 1 17.27 -5.39 88.94
N SER A 2 16.27 -5.00 88.14
CA SER A 2 16.30 -5.00 86.68
C SER A 2 16.99 -3.73 86.16
N THR A 3 17.95 -3.89 85.26
CA THR A 3 18.63 -2.82 84.53
C THR A 3 17.74 -2.33 83.39
N ARG A 4 17.31 -1.06 83.45
CA ARG A 4 16.62 -0.35 82.37
C ARG A 4 17.58 -0.11 81.20
N SER A 5 17.29 -0.72 80.05
CA SER A 5 17.77 -0.27 78.74
C SER A 5 16.67 0.56 78.07
N SER A 6 16.98 1.82 77.80
CA SER A 6 16.09 2.79 77.16
C SER A 6 16.05 2.59 75.64
N GLN A 7 14.96 2.03 75.11
CA GLN A 7 14.61 2.19 73.70
C GLN A 7 14.02 3.59 73.49
N LYS A 8 14.78 4.49 72.86
CA LYS A 8 14.25 5.72 72.28
C LYS A 8 13.33 5.36 71.12
N SER A 9 12.03 5.53 71.31
CA SER A 9 11.05 5.52 70.21
C SER A 9 11.26 6.76 69.34
N VAL A 10 11.60 6.55 68.07
CA VAL A 10 11.55 7.61 67.07
C VAL A 10 10.07 7.94 66.84
N LYS A 11 9.61 9.05 67.43
CA LYS A 11 8.32 9.66 67.08
C LYS A 11 8.37 10.06 65.60
N LYS A 12 7.65 9.34 64.74
CA LYS A 12 7.32 9.79 63.38
C LYS A 12 6.57 11.12 63.50
N ASN A 13 7.13 12.20 62.99
CA ASN A 13 6.54 13.53 63.03
C ASN A 13 5.49 13.64 61.89
N PRO A 14 4.18 13.78 62.18
CA PRO A 14 3.13 13.76 61.15
C PRO A 14 3.28 14.86 60.09
N ASP A 15 3.89 16.01 60.45
CA ASP A 15 4.13 17.15 59.56
C ASP A 15 5.04 16.85 58.37
N HIS A 16 6.00 15.92 58.51
CA HIS A 16 6.90 15.57 57.41
C HIS A 16 6.21 14.72 56.34
N HIS A 17 5.23 13.91 56.73
CA HIS A 17 4.51 13.04 55.81
C HIS A 17 3.57 13.83 54.89
N LEU A 18 2.87 14.84 55.45
CA LEU A 18 2.01 15.72 54.67
C LEU A 18 2.81 16.56 53.66
N LYS A 19 3.98 17.07 54.07
CA LYS A 19 4.88 17.83 53.17
C LYS A 19 5.37 16.99 51.98
N ASP A 20 5.77 15.74 52.23
CA ASP A 20 6.21 14.84 51.16
C ASP A 20 5.06 14.49 50.21
N LEU A 21 3.84 14.28 50.70
CA LEU A 21 2.66 14.05 49.84
C LEU A 21 2.30 15.27 48.98
N LEU A 22 2.38 16.47 49.54
CA LEU A 22 2.17 17.72 48.79
C LEU A 22 3.24 17.90 47.71
N ALA A 23 4.50 17.59 48.02
CA ALA A 23 5.59 17.63 47.04
C ALA A 23 5.42 16.60 45.91
N VAL A 24 4.89 15.41 46.19
CA VAL A 24 4.54 14.43 45.13
C VAL A 24 3.43 14.96 44.24
N ARG A 25 2.40 15.58 44.81
CA ARG A 25 1.33 16.22 44.02
C ARG A 25 1.88 17.33 43.12
N GLU A 26 2.82 18.12 43.62
CA GLU A 26 3.54 19.12 42.85
C GLU A 26 4.40 18.49 41.75
N CYS A 27 5.07 17.35 42.00
CA CYS A 27 5.78 16.61 40.95
C CYS A 27 4.86 16.20 39.80
N LEU A 28 3.66 15.71 40.11
CA LEU A 28 2.68 15.31 39.10
C LEU A 28 2.15 16.53 38.32
N SER A 29 1.91 17.66 38.99
CA SER A 29 1.54 18.92 38.32
C SER A 29 2.67 19.42 37.39
N LEU A 30 3.93 19.32 37.82
CA LEU A 30 5.08 19.70 36.99
C LEU A 30 5.23 18.79 35.77
N LEU A 31 4.89 17.50 35.91
CA LEU A 31 4.83 16.56 34.79
C LEU A 31 3.74 16.93 33.78
N GLU A 32 2.55 17.30 34.25
CA GLU A 32 1.45 17.79 33.41
C GLU A 32 1.85 19.07 32.65
N ASP A 33 2.64 19.94 33.26
CA ASP A 33 3.20 21.15 32.64
C ASP A 33 4.46 20.88 31.77
N HIS A 34 4.82 19.61 31.55
CA HIS A 34 6.02 19.17 30.81
C HIS A 34 7.37 19.67 31.38
N LYS A 35 7.42 20.03 32.67
CA LYS A 35 8.65 20.44 33.38
C LYS A 35 9.37 19.25 34.02
N ILE A 36 9.83 18.33 33.18
CA ILE A 36 10.34 17.01 33.59
C ILE A 36 11.53 17.11 34.55
N ALA A 37 12.48 18.02 34.29
CA ALA A 37 13.68 18.18 35.11
C ALA A 37 13.36 18.68 36.54
N GLU A 38 12.42 19.62 36.67
CA GLU A 38 11.96 20.14 37.96
C GLU A 38 11.19 19.05 38.73
N ALA A 39 10.32 18.30 38.05
CA ALA A 39 9.62 17.15 38.63
C ALA A 39 10.60 16.08 39.12
N ARG A 40 11.66 15.78 38.35
CA ARG A 40 12.71 14.81 38.71
C ARG A 40 13.48 15.22 39.95
N GLU A 41 13.88 16.47 40.05
CA GLU A 41 14.61 16.97 41.21
C GLU A 41 13.74 16.94 42.47
N LEU A 42 12.50 17.43 42.38
CA LEU A 42 11.57 17.43 43.51
C LEU A 42 11.23 16.00 43.97
N CYS A 43 10.95 15.09 43.03
CA CYS A 43 10.67 13.68 43.32
C CYS A 43 11.87 13.00 43.96
N SER A 44 13.09 13.29 43.49
CA SER A 44 14.34 12.77 44.07
C SER A 44 14.56 13.25 45.50
N GLN A 45 14.24 14.51 45.80
CA GLN A 45 14.32 15.05 47.16
C GLN A 45 13.32 14.36 48.10
N VAL A 46 12.10 14.10 47.64
CA VAL A 46 11.10 13.33 48.39
C VAL A 46 11.59 11.91 48.64
N LEU A 47 12.11 11.21 47.63
CA LEU A 47 12.59 9.83 47.76
C LEU A 47 13.87 9.71 48.60
N LYS A 48 14.71 10.74 48.69
CA LYS A 48 15.84 10.79 49.65
C LYS A 48 15.34 10.78 51.10
N ARG A 49 14.25 11.49 51.40
CA ARG A 49 13.67 11.56 52.75
C ARG A 49 12.81 10.35 53.07
N SER A 50 12.03 9.91 52.08
CA SER A 50 11.01 8.86 52.21
C SER A 50 11.12 7.84 51.07
N PRO A 51 12.14 6.96 51.06
CA PRO A 51 12.44 6.07 49.92
C PRO A 51 11.33 5.06 49.58
N LYS A 52 10.49 4.73 50.58
CA LYS A 52 9.39 3.76 50.46
C LYS A 52 8.03 4.42 50.21
N LEU A 53 7.98 5.74 49.97
CA LEU A 53 6.72 6.43 49.73
C LEU A 53 6.15 5.98 48.38
N VAL A 54 4.99 5.35 48.40
CA VAL A 54 4.34 4.71 47.24
C VAL A 54 4.14 5.69 46.10
N PHE A 55 3.45 6.81 46.39
CA PHE A 55 3.14 7.85 45.41
C PHE A 55 4.40 8.48 44.80
N ALA A 56 5.48 8.62 45.57
CA ALA A 56 6.73 9.14 45.06
C ALA A 56 7.44 8.15 44.12
N ASN A 57 7.37 6.84 44.39
CA ASN A 57 7.92 5.82 43.49
C ASN A 57 7.08 5.70 42.20
N HIS A 58 5.76 5.85 42.27
CA HIS A 58 4.91 5.92 41.08
C HIS A 58 5.20 7.18 40.24
N ALA A 59 5.26 8.36 40.86
CA ALA A 59 5.65 9.59 40.19
C ALA A 59 7.04 9.50 39.54
N LEU A 60 8.03 8.88 40.21
CA LEU A 60 9.34 8.61 39.63
C LEU A 60 9.24 7.71 38.39
N GLY A 61 8.41 6.67 38.42
CA GLY A 61 8.18 5.81 37.27
C GLY A 61 7.63 6.58 36.06
N LEU A 62 6.66 7.48 36.29
CA LEU A 62 6.11 8.35 35.24
C LEU A 62 7.18 9.30 34.67
N ILE A 63 7.99 9.94 35.53
CA ILE A 63 9.11 10.80 35.10
C ILE A 63 10.07 10.03 34.20
N LEU A 64 10.46 8.83 34.61
CA LEU A 64 11.39 7.97 33.86
C LEU A 64 10.80 7.49 32.53
N MET A 65 9.48 7.26 32.46
CA MET A 65 8.80 6.98 31.19
C MET A 65 8.90 8.17 30.22
N TYR A 66 8.71 9.41 30.69
CA TYR A 66 8.88 10.61 29.85
C TYR A 66 10.31 10.78 29.34
N GLU A 67 11.30 10.31 30.10
CA GLU A 67 12.71 10.32 29.71
C GLU A 67 13.12 9.09 28.87
N ASN A 68 12.19 8.18 28.59
CA ASN A 68 12.41 6.90 27.89
C ASN A 68 13.34 5.91 28.62
N ASP A 69 13.53 6.04 29.94
CA ASP A 69 14.27 5.09 30.76
C ASP A 69 13.31 4.03 31.36
N TYR A 70 12.84 3.15 30.48
CA TYR A 70 11.82 2.14 30.81
C TYR A 70 12.28 1.09 31.83
N ALA A 71 13.58 0.80 31.90
CA ALA A 71 14.13 -0.17 32.84
C ALA A 71 14.09 0.37 34.28
N GLN A 72 14.49 1.63 34.48
CA GLN A 72 14.37 2.25 35.80
C GLN A 72 12.92 2.57 36.15
N ALA A 73 12.09 2.92 35.17
CA ALA A 73 10.65 3.12 35.37
C ALA A 73 9.98 1.84 35.90
N GLU A 74 10.28 0.67 35.33
CA GLU A 74 9.82 -0.63 35.82
C GLU A 74 10.20 -0.84 37.30
N ALA A 75 11.47 -0.58 37.66
CA ALA A 75 11.93 -0.75 39.04
C ALA A 75 11.18 0.18 40.02
N ALA A 76 10.85 1.40 39.60
CA ALA A 76 10.07 2.36 40.37
C ALA A 76 8.61 1.92 40.52
N PHE A 77 7.95 1.50 39.43
CA PHE A 77 6.56 1.01 39.48
C PHE A 77 6.42 -0.26 40.31
N ARG A 78 7.35 -1.21 40.23
CA ARG A 78 7.32 -2.43 41.07
C ARG A 78 7.37 -2.10 42.55
N LYS A 79 8.09 -1.04 42.97
CA LYS A 79 8.09 -0.58 44.37
C LYS A 79 6.73 -0.01 44.79
N ALA A 80 6.05 0.69 43.90
CA ALA A 80 4.69 1.20 44.16
C ALA A 80 3.67 0.05 44.26
N ILE A 81 3.74 -0.91 43.34
CA ILE A 81 2.84 -2.08 43.28
C ILE A 81 2.99 -2.99 44.51
N ILE A 82 4.18 -3.15 45.09
CA ILE A 82 4.35 -3.94 46.33
C ILE A 82 3.44 -3.42 47.47
N ALA A 83 3.21 -2.11 47.52
CA ALA A 83 2.42 -1.49 48.58
C ALA A 83 0.92 -1.45 48.27
N ASP A 84 0.55 -1.41 46.99
CA ASP A 84 -0.83 -1.46 46.51
C ASP A 84 -0.92 -2.34 45.25
N PRO A 85 -0.97 -3.68 45.42
CA PRO A 85 -0.93 -4.63 44.31
C PRO A 85 -2.16 -4.57 43.40
N ASP A 86 -3.29 -4.11 43.95
CA ASP A 86 -4.58 -4.04 43.27
C ASP A 86 -4.87 -2.64 42.72
N ASN A 87 -3.82 -1.85 42.44
CA ASN A 87 -3.96 -0.54 41.81
C ASN A 87 -3.88 -0.64 40.28
N ALA A 88 -5.04 -0.50 39.62
CA ALA A 88 -5.13 -0.62 38.16
C ALA A 88 -4.23 0.39 37.41
N GLU A 89 -4.04 1.60 37.93
CA GLU A 89 -3.20 2.62 37.29
C GLU A 89 -1.71 2.24 37.37
N TYR A 90 -1.25 1.73 38.51
CA TYR A 90 0.14 1.29 38.67
C TYR A 90 0.47 0.08 37.78
N LEU A 91 -0.45 -0.88 37.71
CA LEU A 91 -0.32 -2.05 36.84
C LEU A 91 -0.26 -1.65 35.36
N SER A 92 -1.10 -0.70 34.93
CA SER A 92 -1.12 -0.20 33.55
C SER A 92 0.16 0.53 33.16
N ASN A 93 0.71 1.34 34.06
CA ASN A 93 1.96 2.06 33.84
C ASN A 93 3.16 1.09 33.78
N LEU A 94 3.22 0.10 34.67
CA LEU A 94 4.24 -0.97 34.60
C LEU A 94 4.12 -1.75 33.28
N ALA A 95 2.91 -2.16 32.91
CA ALA A 95 2.65 -2.88 31.67
C ALA A 95 3.13 -2.08 30.44
N THR A 96 2.87 -0.78 30.42
CA THR A 96 3.35 0.11 29.35
C THR A 96 4.87 0.16 29.29
N SER A 97 5.53 0.23 30.45
CA SER A 97 7.00 0.19 30.53
C SER A 97 7.59 -1.14 30.06
N LEU A 98 6.90 -2.27 30.29
CA LEU A 98 7.30 -3.58 29.79
C LEU A 98 7.09 -3.72 28.29
N LEU A 99 5.99 -3.19 27.77
CA LEU A 99 5.70 -3.19 26.34
C LEU A 99 6.79 -2.44 25.55
N LYS A 100 7.24 -1.28 26.07
CA LYS A 100 8.34 -0.51 25.48
C LYS A 100 9.71 -1.21 25.55
N GLN A 101 9.83 -2.25 26.38
CA GLN A 101 10.99 -3.13 26.45
C GLN A 101 10.79 -4.45 25.67
N GLU A 102 9.75 -4.54 24.82
CA GLU A 102 9.39 -5.71 24.02
C GLU A 102 9.05 -6.98 24.84
N ARG A 103 8.75 -6.82 26.14
CA ARG A 103 8.28 -7.91 27.03
C ARG A 103 6.77 -8.06 26.92
N ILE A 104 6.32 -8.41 25.71
CA ILE A 104 4.92 -8.35 25.29
C ILE A 104 4.00 -9.20 26.19
N GLU A 105 4.34 -10.46 26.43
CA GLU A 105 3.50 -11.39 27.20
C GLU A 105 3.29 -10.96 28.65
N GLU A 106 4.29 -10.36 29.27
CA GLU A 106 4.19 -9.87 30.64
C GLU A 106 3.36 -8.58 30.70
N SER A 107 3.53 -7.71 29.71
CA SER A 107 2.72 -6.49 29.53
C SER A 107 1.23 -6.83 29.43
N ILE A 108 0.86 -7.79 28.58
CA ILE A 108 -0.54 -8.19 28.36
C ILE A 108 -1.18 -8.66 29.68
N LYS A 109 -0.49 -9.52 30.44
CA LYS A 109 -0.98 -10.02 31.73
C LYS A 109 -1.26 -8.89 32.74
N LEU A 110 -0.39 -7.90 32.80
CA LEU A 110 -0.56 -6.76 33.73
C LEU A 110 -1.69 -5.83 33.29
N PHE A 111 -1.85 -5.59 31.98
CA PHE A 111 -2.98 -4.82 31.47
C PHE A 111 -4.32 -5.51 31.75
N GLU A 112 -4.40 -6.83 31.61
CA GLU A 112 -5.60 -7.58 32.00
C GLU A 112 -5.89 -7.51 33.50
N GLN A 113 -4.87 -7.65 34.34
CA GLN A 113 -5.03 -7.49 35.79
C GLN A 113 -5.59 -6.10 36.12
N ALA A 114 -5.06 -5.06 35.48
CA ALA A 114 -5.58 -3.70 35.62
C ALA A 114 -7.05 -3.57 35.20
N LEU A 115 -7.45 -4.18 34.08
CA LEU A 115 -8.83 -4.17 33.59
C LEU A 115 -9.78 -5.04 34.42
N ALA A 116 -9.29 -6.12 35.04
CA ALA A 116 -10.06 -6.93 35.98
C ALA A 116 -10.38 -6.16 37.27
N ILE A 117 -9.45 -5.31 37.72
CA ILE A 117 -9.63 -4.43 38.88
C ILE A 117 -10.53 -3.23 38.53
N ASN A 118 -10.22 -2.55 37.43
CA ASN A 118 -10.98 -1.40 36.95
C ASN A 118 -11.31 -1.57 35.46
N PRO A 119 -12.50 -2.10 35.13
CA PRO A 119 -12.94 -2.29 33.76
C PRO A 119 -12.97 -1.01 32.92
N GLU A 120 -13.05 0.18 33.56
CA GLU A 120 -13.11 1.49 32.90
C GLU A 120 -11.74 2.14 32.65
N ASN A 121 -10.64 1.46 33.03
CA ASN A 121 -9.30 1.99 32.81
C ASN A 121 -8.97 2.09 31.30
N LYS A 122 -9.01 3.32 30.76
CA LYS A 122 -8.78 3.60 29.33
C LYS A 122 -7.34 3.28 28.90
N ASP A 123 -6.36 3.65 29.72
CA ASP A 123 -4.93 3.44 29.41
C ASP A 123 -4.59 1.95 29.38
N ALA A 124 -5.15 1.16 30.31
CA ALA A 124 -5.00 -0.29 30.31
C ALA A 124 -5.56 -0.92 29.03
N ARG A 125 -6.72 -0.44 28.58
CA ARG A 125 -7.40 -0.94 27.37
C ARG A 125 -6.61 -0.63 26.11
N ILE A 126 -6.10 0.61 25.99
CA ILE A 126 -5.25 1.05 24.88
C ILE A 126 -3.92 0.27 24.90
N GLY A 127 -3.30 0.16 26.07
CA GLY A 127 -2.05 -0.56 26.26
C GLY A 127 -2.14 -2.05 25.93
N LEU A 128 -3.22 -2.72 26.33
CA LEU A 128 -3.51 -4.10 25.95
C LEU A 128 -3.64 -4.24 24.43
N ALA A 129 -4.41 -3.37 23.78
CA ALA A 129 -4.58 -3.38 22.33
C ALA A 129 -3.24 -3.20 21.60
N ASN A 130 -2.39 -2.28 22.07
CA ASN A 130 -1.04 -2.08 21.51
C ASN A 130 -0.16 -3.31 21.72
N ALA A 131 -0.18 -3.92 22.91
CA ALA A 131 0.63 -5.09 23.20
C ALA A 131 0.26 -6.29 22.33
N LEU A 132 -1.03 -6.50 22.10
CA LEU A 132 -1.51 -7.57 21.23
C LEU A 132 -1.24 -7.29 19.75
N HIS A 133 -1.30 -6.01 19.34
CA HIS A 133 -0.89 -5.60 18.00
C HIS A 133 0.59 -5.87 17.75
N GLU A 134 1.47 -5.46 18.68
CA GLU A 134 2.92 -5.68 18.58
C GLU A 134 3.28 -7.17 18.59
N LYS A 135 2.46 -8.02 19.23
CA LYS A 135 2.64 -9.47 19.21
C LYS A 135 2.58 -10.05 17.79
N ASN A 136 1.84 -9.41 16.87
CA ASN A 136 1.71 -9.75 15.44
C ASN A 136 1.50 -11.26 15.16
N ASP A 137 0.86 -11.95 16.10
CA ASP A 137 0.50 -13.36 16.04
C ASP A 137 -1.03 -13.48 16.27
N PRO A 138 -1.82 -13.47 15.18
CA PRO A 138 -3.27 -13.49 15.27
C PRO A 138 -3.81 -14.74 15.97
N GLU A 139 -3.17 -15.90 15.81
CA GLU A 139 -3.64 -17.15 16.41
C GLU A 139 -3.36 -17.18 17.92
N ALA A 140 -2.20 -16.68 18.35
CA ALA A 140 -1.94 -16.51 19.78
C ALA A 140 -2.88 -15.48 20.42
N SER A 141 -3.25 -14.42 19.68
CA SER A 141 -4.25 -13.44 20.15
C SER A 141 -5.66 -14.05 20.25
N ILE A 142 -6.05 -14.90 19.29
CA ILE A 142 -7.32 -15.62 19.31
C ILE A 142 -7.39 -16.54 20.53
N ALA A 143 -6.40 -17.43 20.69
CA ALA A 143 -6.37 -18.39 21.80
C ALA A 143 -6.44 -17.69 23.17
N TYR A 144 -5.80 -16.53 23.28
CA TYR A 144 -5.83 -15.71 24.47
C TYR A 144 -7.22 -15.17 24.79
N PHE A 145 -7.88 -14.52 23.82
CA PHE A 145 -9.19 -13.94 24.06
C PHE A 145 -10.31 -14.97 24.15
N GLU A 146 -10.13 -16.15 23.55
CA GLU A 146 -11.00 -17.30 23.82
C GLU A 146 -10.94 -17.72 25.29
N ASP A 147 -9.76 -17.76 25.89
CA ASP A 147 -9.59 -18.06 27.31
C ASP A 147 -10.13 -16.93 28.20
N ALA A 148 -9.87 -15.67 27.86
CA ALA A 148 -10.44 -14.52 28.57
C ALA A 148 -11.98 -14.51 28.54
N ALA A 149 -12.59 -14.80 27.39
CA ALA A 149 -14.04 -14.92 27.25
C ALA A 149 -14.62 -16.10 28.05
N LYS A 150 -13.89 -17.21 28.21
CA LYS A 150 -14.30 -18.33 29.08
C LYS A 150 -14.27 -17.96 30.56
N ARG A 151 -13.29 -17.16 30.98
CA ARG A 151 -13.14 -16.70 32.38
C ARG A 151 -14.19 -15.64 32.76
N ALA A 152 -14.65 -14.86 31.78
CA ALA A 152 -15.64 -13.80 31.98
C ALA A 152 -16.78 -13.91 30.94
N PRO A 153 -17.67 -14.92 31.07
CA PRO A 153 -18.70 -15.20 30.06
C PRO A 153 -19.76 -14.10 29.92
N ASP A 154 -19.96 -13.28 30.96
CA ASP A 154 -20.95 -12.20 30.99
C ASP A 154 -20.34 -10.83 30.64
N ALA A 155 -19.06 -10.78 30.23
CA ALA A 155 -18.38 -9.54 29.84
C ALA A 155 -18.27 -9.45 28.31
N PRO A 156 -18.77 -8.38 27.66
CA PRO A 156 -18.70 -8.23 26.20
C PRO A 156 -17.30 -7.85 25.69
N GLY A 157 -16.43 -7.32 26.57
CA GLY A 157 -15.07 -6.86 26.23
C GLY A 157 -14.18 -7.96 25.62
N PRO A 158 -13.97 -9.10 26.31
CA PRO A 158 -13.18 -10.21 25.79
C PRO A 158 -13.67 -10.73 24.43
N LEU A 159 -14.99 -10.84 24.24
CA LEU A 159 -15.57 -11.24 22.96
C LEU A 159 -15.32 -10.20 21.86
N SER A 160 -15.42 -8.90 22.16
CA SER A 160 -15.09 -7.85 21.19
C SER A 160 -13.62 -7.89 20.75
N HIS A 161 -12.71 -8.11 21.70
CA HIS A 161 -11.29 -8.27 21.40
C HIS A 161 -10.98 -9.57 20.65
N LEU A 162 -11.67 -10.68 20.97
CA LEU A 162 -11.61 -11.92 20.17
C LEU A 162 -12.07 -11.67 18.74
N GLY A 163 -13.17 -10.94 18.56
CA GLY A 163 -13.65 -10.51 17.25
C GLY A 163 -12.59 -9.74 16.47
N LYS A 164 -11.91 -8.79 17.11
CA LYS A 164 -10.79 -8.05 16.50
C LYS A 164 -9.62 -8.98 16.11
N ALA A 165 -9.22 -9.90 16.97
CA ALA A 165 -8.17 -10.87 16.67
C ALA A 165 -8.53 -11.78 15.49
N LEU A 166 -9.80 -12.21 15.40
CA LEU A 166 -10.32 -12.99 14.27
C LEU A 166 -10.32 -12.18 12.96
N ILE A 167 -10.62 -10.87 13.01
CA ILE A 167 -10.49 -9.99 11.84
C ILE A 167 -9.03 -9.94 11.38
N ASP A 168 -8.09 -9.75 12.31
CA ASP A 168 -6.66 -9.69 11.97
C ASP A 168 -6.14 -11.04 11.43
N ALA A 169 -6.74 -12.16 11.85
CA ALA A 169 -6.52 -13.49 11.28
C ALA A 169 -7.29 -13.77 9.97
N LYS A 170 -8.02 -12.79 9.44
CA LYS A 170 -8.88 -12.89 8.25
C LYS A 170 -10.04 -13.90 8.37
N ARG A 171 -10.42 -14.26 9.60
CA ARG A 171 -11.53 -15.16 9.94
C ARG A 171 -12.82 -14.35 10.15
N TYR A 172 -13.21 -13.56 9.14
CA TYR A 172 -14.24 -12.52 9.26
C TYR A 172 -15.61 -13.04 9.68
N LYS A 173 -16.04 -14.20 9.15
CA LYS A 173 -17.34 -14.81 9.51
C LYS A 173 -17.39 -15.23 10.97
N GLU A 174 -16.29 -15.75 11.50
CA GLU A 174 -16.18 -16.11 12.91
C GLU A 174 -16.16 -14.85 13.78
N ALA A 175 -15.43 -13.80 13.34
CA ALA A 175 -15.44 -12.51 14.01
C ALA A 175 -16.85 -11.95 14.15
N VAL A 176 -17.65 -11.95 13.07
CA VAL A 176 -19.06 -11.52 13.09
C VAL A 176 -19.86 -12.31 14.14
N SER A 177 -19.74 -13.65 14.15
CA SER A 177 -20.46 -14.48 15.13
C SER A 177 -20.09 -14.14 16.58
N VAL A 178 -18.80 -13.96 16.86
CA VAL A 178 -18.31 -13.60 18.20
C VAL A 178 -18.76 -12.20 18.60
N LEU A 179 -18.74 -11.25 17.68
CA LEU A 179 -19.15 -9.86 17.92
C LEU A 179 -20.65 -9.74 18.17
N LEU A 180 -21.47 -10.51 17.47
CA LEU A 180 -22.91 -10.59 17.74
C LEU A 180 -23.18 -11.14 19.14
N LYS A 181 -22.43 -12.14 19.61
CA LYS A 181 -22.52 -12.62 21.01
C LYS A 181 -22.15 -11.53 22.03
N ALA A 182 -21.15 -10.70 21.74
CA ALA A 182 -20.83 -9.56 22.60
C ALA A 182 -22.02 -8.58 22.70
N LEU A 183 -22.74 -8.38 21.59
CA LEU A 183 -23.93 -7.52 21.52
C LEU A 183 -25.18 -8.17 22.13
N GLU A 184 -25.28 -9.50 22.17
CA GLU A 184 -26.32 -10.21 22.92
C GLU A 184 -26.17 -9.98 24.44
N ILE A 185 -24.92 -9.94 24.93
CA ILE A 185 -24.62 -9.60 26.33
C ILE A 185 -24.92 -8.12 26.60
N GLN A 186 -24.45 -7.23 25.72
CA GLN A 186 -24.63 -5.79 25.85
C GLN A 186 -24.86 -5.12 24.48
N ILE A 187 -26.11 -4.85 24.16
CA ILE A 187 -26.51 -4.30 22.85
C ILE A 187 -25.92 -2.91 22.56
N ASN A 188 -25.66 -2.11 23.62
CA ASN A 188 -25.11 -0.77 23.53
C ASN A 188 -23.58 -0.73 23.72
N PHE A 189 -22.87 -1.82 23.42
CA PHE A 189 -21.41 -1.88 23.53
C PHE A 189 -20.73 -1.37 22.25
N ALA A 190 -20.38 -0.09 22.22
CA ALA A 190 -19.80 0.59 21.05
C ALA A 190 -18.58 -0.12 20.42
N PRO A 191 -17.60 -0.66 21.18
CA PRO A 191 -16.47 -1.35 20.58
C PRO A 191 -16.85 -2.58 19.73
N ALA A 192 -17.90 -3.31 20.10
CA ALA A 192 -18.38 -4.44 19.32
C ALA A 192 -19.03 -3.99 18.00
N HIS A 193 -19.79 -2.89 18.01
CA HIS A 193 -20.32 -2.27 16.78
C HIS A 193 -19.20 -1.81 15.85
N THR A 194 -18.17 -1.14 16.38
CA THR A 194 -16.99 -0.75 15.60
C THR A 194 -16.30 -1.97 14.96
N ASN A 195 -16.01 -3.00 15.74
CA ASN A 195 -15.35 -4.19 15.21
C ASN A 195 -16.23 -4.97 14.22
N LEU A 196 -17.56 -4.99 14.42
CA LEU A 196 -18.50 -5.59 13.48
C LEU A 196 -18.50 -4.84 12.15
N GLY A 197 -18.47 -3.50 12.21
CA GLY A 197 -18.31 -2.67 11.03
C GLY A 197 -17.01 -2.95 10.29
N ILE A 198 -15.87 -3.14 10.99
CA ILE A 198 -14.60 -3.52 10.34
C ILE A 198 -14.73 -4.88 9.66
N ALA A 199 -15.31 -5.89 10.32
CA ALA A 199 -15.49 -7.21 9.73
C ALA A 199 -16.33 -7.15 8.44
N PHE A 200 -17.41 -6.36 8.43
CA PHE A 200 -18.21 -6.15 7.23
C PHE A 200 -17.47 -5.39 6.13
N GLN A 201 -16.64 -4.39 6.47
CA GLN A 201 -15.79 -3.71 5.47
C GLN A 201 -14.81 -4.67 4.79
N GLU A 202 -14.18 -5.57 5.56
CA GLU A 202 -13.25 -6.58 5.02
C GLU A 202 -13.98 -7.65 4.17
N MET A 203 -15.27 -7.87 4.44
CA MET A 203 -16.16 -8.69 3.61
C MET A 203 -16.78 -7.92 2.42
N ASN A 204 -16.39 -6.65 2.22
CA ASN A 204 -16.94 -5.74 1.21
C ASN A 204 -18.46 -5.48 1.33
N MET A 205 -19.03 -5.69 2.52
CA MET A 205 -20.41 -5.37 2.88
C MET A 205 -20.47 -3.94 3.41
N LEU A 206 -20.32 -2.98 2.50
CA LEU A 206 -20.06 -1.57 2.87
C LEU A 206 -21.25 -0.86 3.53
N ASP A 207 -22.49 -1.20 3.16
CA ASP A 207 -23.67 -0.59 3.77
C ASP A 207 -23.87 -1.10 5.21
N ASP A 208 -23.77 -2.41 5.46
CA ASP A 208 -23.82 -2.99 6.80
C ASP A 208 -22.70 -2.46 7.71
N ALA A 209 -21.50 -2.31 7.14
CA ALA A 209 -20.38 -1.69 7.82
C ALA A 209 -20.69 -0.26 8.28
N LEU A 210 -21.28 0.53 7.37
CA LEU A 210 -21.63 1.92 7.65
C LEU A 210 -22.66 2.03 8.78
N GLU A 211 -23.68 1.15 8.80
CA GLU A 211 -24.68 1.11 9.87
C GLU A 211 -24.05 0.77 11.22
N CYS A 212 -23.15 -0.21 11.27
CA CYS A 212 -22.43 -0.58 12.49
C CYS A 212 -21.58 0.57 13.02
N HIS A 213 -20.79 1.22 12.15
CA HIS A 213 -19.96 2.35 12.55
C HIS A 213 -20.78 3.57 12.99
N LYS A 214 -21.90 3.86 12.33
CA LYS A 214 -22.84 4.91 12.76
C LYS A 214 -23.47 4.61 14.11
N THR A 215 -23.80 3.35 14.37
CA THR A 215 -24.32 2.91 15.66
C THR A 215 -23.26 3.09 16.76
N SER A 216 -22.01 2.70 16.49
CA SER A 216 -20.90 2.97 17.41
C SER A 216 -20.75 4.46 17.72
N LEU A 217 -20.83 5.31 16.68
CA LEU A 217 -20.74 6.76 16.84
C LEU A 217 -21.94 7.37 17.57
N LEU A 218 -23.14 6.78 17.45
CA LEU A 218 -24.30 7.20 18.23
C LEU A 218 -24.10 6.93 19.73
N LEU A 219 -23.43 5.82 20.06
CA LEU A 219 -23.11 5.41 21.42
C LEU A 219 -21.95 6.21 22.03
N ASP A 220 -20.97 6.59 21.20
CA ASP A 220 -19.88 7.52 21.55
C ASP A 220 -19.66 8.55 20.43
N PRO A 221 -20.30 9.73 20.51
CA PRO A 221 -20.17 10.79 19.50
C PRO A 221 -18.76 11.38 19.34
N THR A 222 -17.85 11.08 20.29
CA THR A 222 -16.47 11.57 20.29
C THR A 222 -15.46 10.55 19.78
N ASP A 223 -15.92 9.35 19.37
CA ASP A 223 -15.06 8.30 18.85
C ASP A 223 -14.49 8.66 17.47
N ILE A 224 -13.29 9.24 17.48
CA ILE A 224 -12.51 9.59 16.28
C ILE A 224 -12.21 8.35 15.43
N TYR A 225 -12.05 7.17 16.04
CA TYR A 225 -11.75 5.96 15.29
C TYR A 225 -12.96 5.50 14.47
N ALA A 226 -14.15 5.48 15.08
CA ALA A 226 -15.41 5.22 14.36
C ALA A 226 -15.66 6.26 13.25
N GLN A 227 -15.42 7.55 13.52
CA GLN A 227 -15.51 8.61 12.50
C GLN A 227 -14.60 8.33 11.29
N ASN A 228 -13.36 7.90 11.53
CA ASN A 228 -12.42 7.54 10.46
C ASN A 228 -12.94 6.35 9.64
N LYS A 229 -13.49 5.33 10.30
CA LYS A 229 -14.03 4.14 9.60
C LYS A 229 -15.26 4.46 8.76
N ILE A 230 -16.09 5.41 9.19
CA ILE A 230 -17.20 5.93 8.39
C ILE A 230 -16.65 6.64 7.15
N ALA A 231 -15.68 7.54 7.32
CA ALA A 231 -15.06 8.25 6.21
C ALA A 231 -14.44 7.28 5.19
N ASP A 232 -13.66 6.30 5.64
CA ASP A 232 -13.06 5.25 4.80
C ASP A 232 -14.13 4.46 4.03
N THR A 233 -15.26 4.12 4.68
CA THR A 233 -16.39 3.44 4.01
C THR A 233 -17.01 4.32 2.93
N TYR A 234 -17.20 5.61 3.21
CA TYR A 234 -17.74 6.55 2.23
C TYR A 234 -16.82 6.75 1.03
N ILE A 235 -15.49 6.76 1.23
CA ILE A 235 -14.51 6.76 0.14
C ILE A 235 -14.70 5.52 -0.75
N LYS A 236 -14.81 4.31 -0.17
CA LYS A 236 -15.04 3.07 -0.92
C LYS A 236 -16.38 3.09 -1.69
N LEU A 237 -17.41 3.71 -1.12
CA LEU A 237 -18.71 3.93 -1.75
C LEU A 237 -18.72 5.09 -2.77
N LYS A 238 -17.58 5.76 -2.99
CA LYS A 238 -17.44 6.95 -3.86
C LYS A 238 -18.34 8.13 -3.46
N LYS A 239 -18.74 8.21 -2.18
CA LYS A 239 -19.53 9.30 -1.59
C LYS A 239 -18.58 10.30 -0.90
N TYR A 240 -17.78 11.00 -1.71
CA TYR A 240 -16.65 11.79 -1.23
C TYR A 240 -17.04 12.95 -0.32
N ASP A 241 -18.12 13.66 -0.62
CA ASP A 241 -18.62 14.77 0.22
C ASP A 241 -18.91 14.31 1.66
N ALA A 242 -19.58 13.17 1.80
CA ALA A 242 -19.88 12.58 3.12
C ALA A 242 -18.58 12.18 3.84
N ALA A 243 -17.62 11.58 3.15
CA ALA A 243 -16.31 11.27 3.75
C ALA A 243 -15.60 12.54 4.25
N HIS A 244 -15.60 13.61 3.44
CA HIS A 244 -14.98 14.87 3.78
C HIS A 244 -15.66 15.58 4.97
N GLU A 245 -16.98 15.44 5.14
CA GLU A 245 -17.69 15.91 6.34
C GLU A 245 -17.18 15.22 7.61
N HIS A 246 -17.01 13.90 7.59
CA HIS A 246 -16.50 13.14 8.72
C HIS A 246 -15.05 13.50 9.05
N TYR A 247 -14.19 13.68 8.05
CA TYR A 247 -12.82 14.16 8.27
C TYR A 247 -12.76 15.57 8.86
N ARG A 248 -13.61 16.49 8.40
CA ARG A 248 -13.73 17.84 9.00
C ARG A 248 -14.18 17.74 10.46
N ARG A 249 -15.14 16.86 10.76
CA ARG A 249 -15.59 16.62 12.14
C ARG A 249 -14.49 16.08 13.04
N ILE A 250 -13.64 15.18 12.53
CA ILE A 250 -12.47 14.70 13.28
C ILE A 250 -11.52 15.86 13.62
N ILE A 251 -11.26 16.77 12.66
CA ILE A 251 -10.42 17.95 12.89
C ILE A 251 -11.04 18.87 13.98
N GLU A 252 -12.37 19.03 14.01
CA GLU A 252 -13.04 19.78 15.07
C GLU A 252 -12.88 19.13 16.44
N LEU A 253 -12.91 17.79 16.51
CA LEU A 253 -12.74 17.03 17.75
C LEU A 253 -11.28 17.01 18.23
N ALA A 254 -10.32 17.00 17.30
CA ALA A 254 -8.88 16.94 17.58
C ALA A 254 -8.09 17.96 16.73
N PRO A 255 -8.21 19.28 17.00
CA PRO A 255 -7.58 20.32 16.17
C PRO A 255 -6.05 20.36 16.25
N LYS A 256 -5.45 19.60 17.18
CA LYS A 256 -4.00 19.47 17.34
C LYS A 256 -3.47 18.12 16.84
N ASP A 257 -4.29 17.29 16.20
CA ASP A 257 -3.83 16.04 15.60
C ASP A 257 -3.42 16.24 14.13
N PRO A 258 -2.13 16.13 13.78
CA PRO A 258 -1.66 16.29 12.40
C PRO A 258 -2.16 15.18 11.46
N ASN A 259 -2.52 14.00 11.98
CA ASN A 259 -3.02 12.90 11.14
C ASN A 259 -4.35 13.26 10.49
N SER A 260 -5.22 13.95 11.22
CA SER A 260 -6.56 14.34 10.76
C SER A 260 -6.50 15.28 9.54
N TYR A 261 -5.63 16.28 9.57
CA TYR A 261 -5.37 17.17 8.43
C TYR A 261 -4.75 16.41 7.25
N THR A 262 -3.81 15.50 7.53
CA THR A 262 -3.15 14.68 6.51
C THR A 262 -4.14 13.79 5.77
N LYS A 263 -5.06 13.14 6.48
CA LYS A 263 -6.09 12.29 5.88
C LYS A 263 -7.04 13.08 4.98
N LEU A 264 -7.52 14.24 5.44
CA LEU A 264 -8.38 15.10 4.62
C LEU A 264 -7.65 15.59 3.37
N GLY A 265 -6.39 16.03 3.51
CA GLY A 265 -5.58 16.49 2.38
C GLY A 265 -5.36 15.40 1.34
N SER A 266 -4.96 14.20 1.77
CA SER A 266 -4.83 13.04 0.89
C SER A 266 -6.16 12.68 0.20
N SER A 267 -7.29 12.79 0.91
CA SER A 267 -8.63 12.53 0.34
C SER A 267 -9.01 13.53 -0.75
N TYR A 268 -8.82 14.83 -0.53
CA TYR A 268 -9.11 15.88 -1.51
C TYR A 268 -8.35 15.68 -2.81
N PHE A 269 -7.06 15.34 -2.73
CA PHE A 269 -6.28 15.05 -3.92
C PHE A 269 -6.73 13.76 -4.61
N ALA A 270 -6.85 12.65 -3.87
CA ALA A 270 -7.18 11.35 -4.45
C ALA A 270 -8.56 11.30 -5.13
N THR A 271 -9.53 12.06 -4.61
CA THR A 271 -10.93 11.99 -5.05
C THR A 271 -11.34 13.12 -5.99
N GLU A 272 -10.76 14.32 -5.84
CA GLU A 272 -11.19 15.53 -6.55
C GLU A 272 -10.03 16.24 -7.26
N ASP A 273 -8.79 15.75 -7.13
CA ASP A 273 -7.58 16.36 -7.71
C ASP A 273 -7.31 17.80 -7.21
N ARG A 274 -7.81 18.14 -6.01
CA ARG A 274 -7.67 19.46 -5.37
C ARG A 274 -6.29 19.62 -4.74
N TYR A 275 -5.29 19.80 -5.60
CA TYR A 275 -3.87 19.86 -5.23
C TYR A 275 -3.58 20.95 -4.18
N GLU A 276 -3.96 22.20 -4.44
CA GLU A 276 -3.64 23.36 -3.60
C GLU A 276 -4.22 23.22 -2.20
N GLU A 277 -5.43 22.67 -2.09
CA GLU A 277 -6.12 22.47 -0.81
C GLU A 277 -5.53 21.30 -0.03
N ALA A 278 -5.12 20.22 -0.72
CA ALA A 278 -4.35 19.15 -0.11
C ALA A 278 -3.03 19.66 0.48
N MET A 279 -2.30 20.48 -0.28
CA MET A 279 -1.02 21.07 0.14
C MET A 279 -1.20 22.03 1.32
N ALA A 280 -2.26 22.84 1.34
CA ALA A 280 -2.58 23.70 2.47
C ALA A 280 -2.90 22.91 3.76
N LEU A 281 -3.57 21.75 3.63
CA LEU A 281 -3.84 20.87 4.77
C LEU A 281 -2.58 20.15 5.26
N PHE A 282 -1.71 19.69 4.37
CA PHE A 282 -0.42 19.14 4.76
C PHE A 282 0.44 20.19 5.48
N GLN A 283 0.43 21.44 5.00
CA GLN A 283 1.14 22.51 5.67
C GLN A 283 0.60 22.74 7.08
N LYS A 284 -0.72 22.77 7.29
CA LYS A 284 -1.31 22.85 8.65
C LYS A 284 -0.88 21.68 9.54
N ALA A 285 -0.82 20.46 9.01
CA ALA A 285 -0.34 19.30 9.75
C ALA A 285 1.14 19.47 10.17
N LEU A 286 1.98 20.03 9.31
CA LEU A 286 3.40 20.30 9.61
C LEU A 286 3.59 21.51 10.52
N ASP A 287 2.70 22.50 10.49
CA ASP A 287 2.72 23.62 11.45
C ASP A 287 2.42 23.13 12.87
N ILE A 288 1.55 22.13 13.01
CA ILE A 288 1.25 21.44 14.28
C ILE A 288 2.42 20.54 14.69
N ALA A 289 2.94 19.74 13.76
CA ALA A 289 4.00 18.77 14.01
C ALA A 289 5.06 18.79 12.87
N PRO A 290 6.12 19.61 12.99
CA PRO A 290 7.12 19.78 11.92
C PRO A 290 7.88 18.51 11.54
N GLN A 291 7.96 17.54 12.46
CA GLN A 291 8.65 16.26 12.28
C GLN A 291 7.65 15.10 12.09
N HIS A 292 6.55 15.33 11.37
CA HIS A 292 5.54 14.30 11.12
C HIS A 292 5.81 13.53 9.81
N ALA A 293 6.50 12.38 9.93
CA ALA A 293 6.94 11.57 8.79
C ALA A 293 5.79 11.15 7.84
N LEU A 294 4.61 10.84 8.36
CA LEU A 294 3.44 10.46 7.54
C LEU A 294 3.00 11.60 6.62
N THR A 295 2.92 12.84 7.13
CA THR A 295 2.57 14.01 6.32
C THR A 295 3.61 14.28 5.26
N LEU A 296 4.90 14.20 5.60
CA LEU A 296 5.99 14.42 4.64
C LEU A 296 5.93 13.39 3.50
N ASN A 297 5.72 12.11 3.81
CA ASN A 297 5.52 11.08 2.80
C ASN A 297 4.30 11.35 1.92
N ASN A 298 3.15 11.69 2.52
CA ASN A 298 1.92 11.91 1.76
C ASN A 298 1.99 13.18 0.89
N MET A 299 2.63 14.23 1.39
CA MET A 299 2.90 15.46 0.64
C MET A 299 3.82 15.17 -0.56
N GLY A 300 4.89 14.40 -0.35
CA GLY A 300 5.75 13.93 -1.44
C GLY A 300 5.01 13.08 -2.47
N ALA A 301 4.12 12.18 -2.03
CA ALA A 301 3.31 11.35 -2.94
C ALA A 301 2.36 12.19 -3.80
N VAL A 302 1.71 13.18 -3.20
CA VAL A 302 0.83 14.11 -3.92
C VAL A 302 1.61 14.98 -4.91
N MET A 303 2.78 15.49 -4.51
CA MET A 303 3.70 16.22 -5.41
C MET A 303 4.17 15.35 -6.58
N TYR A 304 4.55 14.09 -6.31
CA TYR A 304 4.97 13.14 -7.34
C TYR A 304 3.85 12.94 -8.38
N ASP A 305 2.64 12.66 -7.90
CA ASP A 305 1.47 12.45 -8.75
C ASP A 305 1.10 13.71 -9.57
N HIS A 306 1.32 14.90 -9.02
CA HIS A 306 1.09 16.17 -9.71
C HIS A 306 2.21 16.53 -10.72
N GLY A 307 3.29 15.76 -10.77
CA GLY A 307 4.41 15.95 -11.70
C GLY A 307 5.62 16.67 -11.11
N GLU A 308 5.54 17.13 -9.84
CA GLU A 308 6.63 17.80 -9.12
C GLU A 308 7.65 16.80 -8.55
N THR A 309 8.23 15.99 -9.44
CA THR A 309 9.07 14.83 -9.07
C THR A 309 10.25 15.23 -8.20
N VAL A 310 10.96 16.31 -8.54
CA VAL A 310 12.16 16.76 -7.79
C VAL A 310 11.79 17.13 -6.34
N ALA A 311 10.73 17.91 -6.14
CA ALA A 311 10.25 18.28 -4.82
C ALA A 311 9.81 17.04 -4.03
N ALA A 312 9.09 16.12 -4.67
CA ALA A 312 8.65 14.88 -4.05
C ALA A 312 9.81 14.06 -3.43
N LEU A 313 10.94 13.93 -4.16
CA LEU A 313 12.12 13.22 -3.66
C LEU A 313 12.64 13.81 -2.34
N GLU A 314 12.70 15.14 -2.23
CA GLU A 314 13.15 15.82 -1.00
C GLU A 314 12.26 15.47 0.19
N TYR A 315 10.94 15.46 -0.01
CA TYR A 315 9.98 15.12 1.04
C TYR A 315 10.05 13.65 1.46
N PHE A 316 10.25 12.72 0.51
CA PHE A 316 10.48 11.32 0.86
C PHE A 316 11.78 11.13 1.65
N HIS A 317 12.88 11.79 1.25
CA HIS A 317 14.13 11.75 2.01
C HIS A 317 13.96 12.27 3.43
N ARG A 318 13.22 13.36 3.64
CA ARG A 318 12.91 13.89 4.98
C ARG A 318 12.07 12.91 5.80
N ALA A 319 11.07 12.27 5.20
CA ALA A 319 10.26 11.25 5.89
C ALA A 319 11.11 10.04 6.33
N ILE A 320 12.03 9.59 5.47
CA ILE A 320 12.95 8.48 5.75
C ILE A 320 14.00 8.87 6.80
N ALA A 321 14.49 10.12 6.79
CA ALA A 321 15.41 10.61 7.82
C ALA A 321 14.78 10.56 9.22
N LEU A 322 13.48 10.84 9.34
CA LEU A 322 12.74 10.73 10.59
C LEU A 322 12.39 9.28 10.96
N LYS A 323 12.11 8.45 9.96
CA LYS A 323 11.76 7.03 10.13
C LYS A 323 12.54 6.17 9.13
N PRO A 324 13.77 5.71 9.45
CA PRO A 324 14.62 4.98 8.52
C PRO A 324 14.01 3.69 7.95
N ASN A 325 13.11 3.04 8.70
CA ASN A 325 12.38 1.83 8.26
C ASN A 325 10.99 2.14 7.68
N TYR A 326 10.76 3.35 7.15
CA TYR A 326 9.48 3.71 6.54
C TYR A 326 9.37 3.15 5.11
N LEU A 327 9.09 1.85 5.00
CA LEU A 327 9.06 1.12 3.73
C LEU A 327 8.17 1.77 2.66
N THR A 328 7.02 2.34 3.04
CA THR A 328 6.14 3.06 2.11
C THR A 328 6.82 4.29 1.51
N ALA A 329 7.53 5.08 2.32
CA ALA A 329 8.28 6.24 1.83
C ALA A 329 9.50 5.84 0.99
N ILE A 330 10.19 4.75 1.35
CA ILE A 330 11.29 4.18 0.55
C ILE A 330 10.76 3.71 -0.81
N HIS A 331 9.59 3.07 -0.84
CA HIS A 331 8.99 2.63 -2.10
C HIS A 331 8.57 3.81 -2.97
N ASN A 332 7.95 4.84 -2.39
CA ASN A 332 7.59 6.06 -3.14
C ASN A 332 8.83 6.79 -3.67
N LEU A 333 9.89 6.88 -2.85
CA LEU A 333 11.19 7.40 -3.29
C LEU A 333 11.73 6.61 -4.48
N ALA A 334 11.65 5.27 -4.43
CA ALA A 334 12.09 4.41 -5.53
C ALA A 334 11.37 4.73 -6.84
N LEU A 335 10.04 4.92 -6.82
CA LEU A 335 9.26 5.25 -8.01
C LEU A 335 9.67 6.61 -8.57
N GLY A 336 9.86 7.62 -7.71
CA GLY A 336 10.37 8.93 -8.10
C GLY A 336 11.78 8.87 -8.71
N GLN A 337 12.68 8.10 -8.10
CA GLN A 337 14.04 7.88 -8.60
C GLN A 337 14.05 7.18 -9.95
N LEU A 338 13.24 6.13 -10.12
CA LEU A 338 13.09 5.44 -11.40
C LEU A 338 12.53 6.36 -12.48
N LEU A 339 11.50 7.17 -12.16
CA LEU A 339 10.92 8.14 -13.10
C LEU A 339 11.94 9.21 -13.53
N ALA A 340 12.80 9.65 -12.60
CA ALA A 340 13.88 10.58 -12.86
C ALA A 340 15.09 9.95 -13.59
N GLY A 341 15.09 8.63 -13.84
CA GLY A 341 16.21 7.91 -14.46
C GLY A 341 17.36 7.57 -13.50
N ASN A 342 17.19 7.80 -12.19
CA ASN A 342 18.15 7.44 -11.15
C ASN A 342 18.04 5.94 -10.80
N PHE A 343 18.44 5.08 -11.74
CA PHE A 343 18.21 3.65 -11.66
C PHE A 343 19.00 2.95 -10.54
N VAL A 344 20.21 3.39 -10.22
CA VAL A 344 21.05 2.76 -9.19
C VAL A 344 20.32 2.74 -7.83
N GLU A 345 19.95 3.91 -7.29
CA GLU A 345 19.18 3.96 -6.05
C GLU A 345 17.73 3.52 -6.25
N GLY A 346 17.14 3.84 -7.41
CA GLY A 346 15.76 3.52 -7.73
C GLY A 346 15.46 2.03 -7.62
N TRP A 347 16.27 1.17 -8.24
CA TRP A 347 16.10 -0.28 -8.16
C TRP A 347 16.34 -0.84 -6.76
N ALA A 348 17.38 -0.36 -6.07
CA ALA A 348 17.70 -0.80 -4.72
C ALA A 348 16.54 -0.50 -3.75
N ASN A 349 16.00 0.72 -3.82
CA ASN A 349 14.86 1.13 -3.02
C ASN A 349 13.55 0.44 -3.46
N HIS A 350 13.43 0.08 -4.74
CA HIS A 350 12.24 -0.62 -5.26
C HIS A 350 12.05 -2.00 -4.63
N GLU A 351 13.11 -2.65 -4.12
CA GLU A 351 13.01 -3.92 -3.37
C GLU A 351 12.15 -3.80 -2.10
N SER A 352 11.99 -2.58 -1.55
CA SER A 352 11.08 -2.33 -0.42
C SER A 352 9.64 -2.75 -0.70
N ARG A 353 9.21 -2.74 -1.97
CA ARG A 353 7.84 -3.11 -2.39
C ARG A 353 7.42 -4.50 -1.89
N LEU A 354 8.36 -5.44 -1.82
CA LEU A 354 8.14 -6.81 -1.34
C LEU A 354 7.87 -6.88 0.17
N LYS A 355 8.03 -5.78 0.90
CA LYS A 355 7.90 -5.72 2.37
C LYS A 355 6.86 -4.69 2.85
N VAL A 356 6.27 -3.91 1.93
CA VAL A 356 5.21 -2.93 2.24
C VAL A 356 3.96 -3.67 2.71
N LYS A 357 3.49 -3.39 3.93
CA LYS A 357 2.37 -4.11 4.57
C LYS A 357 1.07 -3.95 3.77
N GLU A 358 0.84 -2.74 3.27
CA GLU A 358 -0.32 -2.32 2.48
C GLU A 358 -0.45 -3.10 1.17
N ARG A 359 0.64 -3.73 0.69
CA ARG A 359 0.67 -4.55 -0.53
C ARG A 359 1.00 -6.02 -0.28
N SER A 360 1.05 -6.45 0.98
CA SER A 360 1.41 -7.82 1.36
C SER A 360 0.59 -8.90 0.63
N TYR A 361 -0.70 -8.64 0.40
CA TYR A 361 -1.60 -9.55 -0.33
C TYR A 361 -1.10 -9.84 -1.76
N VAL A 362 -0.51 -8.85 -2.43
CA VAL A 362 -0.01 -8.97 -3.81
C VAL A 362 1.19 -9.92 -3.88
N TYR A 363 1.99 -10.00 -2.81
CA TYR A 363 3.24 -10.77 -2.77
C TYR A 363 3.12 -12.10 -2.01
N THR A 364 1.91 -12.50 -1.61
CA THR A 364 1.65 -13.74 -0.85
C THR A 364 2.27 -14.97 -1.52
N VAL A 365 2.05 -15.13 -2.83
CA VAL A 365 2.60 -16.27 -3.60
C VAL A 365 4.13 -16.21 -3.65
N ILE A 366 4.70 -15.03 -3.86
CA ILE A 366 6.16 -14.82 -3.90
C ILE A 366 6.79 -15.20 -2.55
N HIS A 367 6.21 -14.75 -1.43
CA HIS A 367 6.70 -15.11 -0.10
C HIS A 367 6.58 -16.60 0.20
N LYS A 368 5.48 -17.23 -0.23
CA LYS A 368 5.31 -18.69 -0.13
C LYS A 368 6.35 -19.43 -0.96
N LEU A 369 6.66 -18.97 -2.17
CA LEU A 369 7.67 -19.62 -3.01
C LEU A 369 9.08 -19.46 -2.41
N PHE A 370 9.40 -18.30 -1.82
CA PHE A 370 10.66 -18.10 -1.10
C PHE A 370 10.81 -18.92 0.17
N SER A 371 9.74 -19.46 0.75
CA SER A 371 9.85 -20.42 1.86
C SER A 371 10.09 -21.86 1.40
N ILE A 372 9.93 -22.14 0.10
CA ILE A 372 10.09 -23.47 -0.51
C ILE A 372 11.42 -23.56 -1.27
N ILE A 373 11.78 -22.51 -2.00
CA ILE A 373 12.97 -22.44 -2.86
C ILE A 373 13.86 -21.28 -2.39
N PRO A 374 15.17 -21.50 -2.18
CA PRO A 374 16.07 -20.44 -1.76
C PRO A 374 16.02 -19.20 -2.68
N LYS A 375 15.92 -18.00 -2.11
CA LYS A 375 16.03 -16.76 -2.88
C LYS A 375 17.46 -16.63 -3.44
N TRP A 376 17.59 -16.38 -4.75
CA TRP A 376 18.86 -15.97 -5.35
C TRP A 376 19.28 -14.60 -4.78
N ASP A 377 20.55 -14.44 -4.42
CA ASP A 377 21.10 -13.20 -3.86
C ASP A 377 21.38 -12.14 -4.95
N GLY A 378 21.28 -12.51 -6.23
CA GLY A 378 21.58 -11.64 -7.37
C GLY A 378 23.07 -11.62 -7.75
N ILE A 379 23.93 -12.35 -7.03
CA ILE A 379 25.40 -12.28 -7.18
C ILE A 379 25.99 -13.68 -7.42
N ALA A 380 25.45 -14.71 -6.79
CA ALA A 380 25.88 -16.09 -6.95
C ALA A 380 25.80 -16.53 -8.42
N SER A 381 26.81 -17.25 -8.88
CA SER A 381 26.85 -17.76 -10.26
C SER A 381 25.66 -18.66 -10.55
N LEU A 382 25.05 -18.46 -11.73
CA LEU A 382 23.94 -19.27 -12.22
C LEU A 382 24.37 -20.32 -13.26
N GLU A 383 25.66 -20.45 -13.56
CA GLU A 383 26.18 -21.43 -14.52
C GLU A 383 25.77 -22.86 -14.11
N GLY A 384 24.99 -23.53 -14.96
CA GLY A 384 24.45 -24.87 -14.71
C GLY A 384 23.36 -24.94 -13.63
N LYS A 385 22.96 -23.81 -13.04
CA LYS A 385 21.92 -23.72 -12.01
C LYS A 385 20.54 -23.59 -12.60
N TYR A 386 19.54 -24.13 -11.91
CA TYR A 386 18.14 -24.01 -12.30
C TYR A 386 17.43 -22.96 -11.44
N ILE A 387 16.95 -21.88 -12.06
CA ILE A 387 16.30 -20.77 -11.36
C ILE A 387 14.81 -20.65 -11.74
N LEU A 388 13.93 -20.54 -10.74
CA LEU A 388 12.53 -20.18 -10.92
C LEU A 388 12.36 -18.66 -10.90
N LEU A 389 11.90 -18.10 -12.00
CA LEU A 389 11.52 -16.69 -12.10
C LEU A 389 10.03 -16.54 -11.88
N MET A 390 9.67 -15.66 -10.95
CA MET A 390 8.29 -15.42 -10.56
C MET A 390 7.78 -14.13 -11.20
N HIS A 391 6.64 -14.22 -11.89
CA HIS A 391 5.90 -13.03 -12.27
C HIS A 391 5.38 -12.29 -11.03
N GLU A 392 5.25 -10.97 -11.13
CA GLU A 392 4.58 -10.17 -10.12
C GLU A 392 3.56 -9.22 -10.78
N GLN A 393 2.66 -8.65 -9.96
CA GLN A 393 1.75 -7.57 -10.37
C GLN A 393 0.90 -7.91 -11.63
N GLY A 394 0.95 -7.07 -12.67
CA GLY A 394 0.12 -7.14 -13.87
C GLY A 394 0.72 -7.94 -15.02
N PHE A 395 -0.04 -8.08 -16.11
CA PHE A 395 0.45 -8.74 -17.32
C PHE A 395 1.55 -7.93 -18.03
N GLY A 396 1.43 -6.60 -18.04
CA GLY A 396 2.42 -5.70 -18.63
C GLY A 396 3.81 -5.86 -18.02
N ASP A 397 3.87 -5.99 -16.70
CA ASP A 397 5.11 -6.25 -15.96
C ASP A 397 5.78 -7.56 -16.39
N SER A 398 4.98 -8.62 -16.47
CA SER A 398 5.46 -9.93 -16.91
C SER A 398 6.04 -9.84 -18.33
N ILE A 399 5.32 -9.20 -19.26
CA ILE A 399 5.72 -9.01 -20.65
C ILE A 399 6.97 -8.13 -20.78
N GLN A 400 7.09 -7.08 -19.97
CA GLN A 400 8.24 -6.19 -20.04
C GLN A 400 9.50 -6.88 -19.51
N PHE A 401 9.42 -7.50 -18.33
CA PHE A 401 10.60 -8.01 -17.63
C PHE A 401 11.04 -9.41 -18.07
N VAL A 402 10.21 -10.17 -18.79
CA VAL A 402 10.63 -11.46 -19.37
C VAL A 402 11.83 -11.33 -20.32
N ARG A 403 12.08 -10.14 -20.88
CA ARG A 403 13.29 -9.85 -21.68
C ARG A 403 14.62 -10.19 -20.98
N TYR A 404 14.64 -10.11 -19.65
CA TYR A 404 15.85 -10.39 -18.87
C TYR A 404 16.14 -11.90 -18.79
N VAL A 405 15.19 -12.77 -19.16
CA VAL A 405 15.40 -14.22 -19.26
C VAL A 405 16.56 -14.55 -20.20
N HIS A 406 16.65 -13.88 -21.35
CA HIS A 406 17.75 -14.08 -22.30
C HIS A 406 19.12 -13.79 -21.66
N ALA A 407 19.20 -12.77 -20.81
CA ALA A 407 20.44 -12.42 -20.11
C ALA A 407 20.84 -13.49 -19.08
N LEU A 408 19.88 -14.22 -18.49
CA LEU A 408 20.16 -15.34 -17.59
C LEU A 408 20.55 -16.61 -18.35
N LEU A 409 19.86 -16.91 -19.46
CA LEU A 409 20.24 -18.03 -20.35
C LEU A 409 21.66 -17.86 -20.87
N ALA A 410 22.06 -16.64 -21.25
CA ALA A 410 23.42 -16.32 -21.69
C ALA A 410 24.49 -16.49 -20.60
N ARG A 411 24.10 -16.55 -19.31
CA ARG A 411 24.96 -16.84 -18.14
C ARG A 411 24.93 -18.33 -17.74
N GLY A 412 24.48 -19.21 -18.64
CA GLY A 412 24.43 -20.65 -18.42
C GLY A 412 23.34 -21.12 -17.47
N ALA A 413 22.39 -20.25 -17.11
CA ALA A 413 21.27 -20.63 -16.26
C ALA A 413 20.25 -21.48 -17.02
N ARG A 414 19.70 -22.49 -16.36
CA ARG A 414 18.43 -23.11 -16.75
C ARG A 414 17.32 -22.27 -16.13
N VAL A 415 16.26 -21.96 -16.86
CA VAL A 415 15.20 -21.05 -16.39
C VAL A 415 13.85 -21.75 -16.38
N ALA A 416 13.20 -21.73 -15.22
CA ALA A 416 11.78 -21.99 -15.08
C ALA A 416 11.07 -20.64 -14.92
N LEU A 417 9.93 -20.45 -15.57
CA LEU A 417 9.17 -19.20 -15.53
C LEU A 417 7.77 -19.49 -15.02
N HIS A 418 7.48 -19.03 -13.80
CA HIS A 418 6.12 -19.02 -13.29
C HIS A 418 5.29 -18.05 -14.14
N VAL A 419 4.16 -18.51 -14.69
CA VAL A 419 3.37 -17.75 -15.67
C VAL A 419 1.88 -17.83 -15.36
N LYS A 420 1.17 -16.70 -15.53
CA LYS A 420 -0.30 -16.65 -15.47
C LYS A 420 -0.90 -17.28 -16.72
N GLU A 421 -2.04 -17.97 -16.59
CA GLU A 421 -2.67 -18.69 -17.71
C GLU A 421 -2.82 -17.85 -19.00
N PRO A 422 -3.28 -16.58 -18.95
CA PRO A 422 -3.44 -15.78 -20.18
C PRO A 422 -2.13 -15.46 -20.92
N LEU A 423 -0.97 -15.65 -20.30
CA LEU A 423 0.35 -15.45 -20.92
C LEU A 423 1.02 -16.75 -21.34
N ALA A 424 0.52 -17.91 -20.89
CA ALA A 424 1.22 -19.19 -21.01
C ALA A 424 1.51 -19.59 -22.47
N ARG A 425 0.53 -19.42 -23.37
CA ARG A 425 0.73 -19.72 -24.80
C ARG A 425 1.74 -18.78 -25.45
N LEU A 426 1.59 -17.46 -25.22
CA LEU A 426 2.51 -16.44 -25.75
C LEU A 426 3.95 -16.65 -25.27
N PHE A 427 4.14 -16.98 -23.99
CA PHE A 427 5.46 -17.10 -23.37
C PHE A 427 6.25 -18.33 -23.85
N ARG A 428 5.65 -19.24 -24.63
CA ARG A 428 6.39 -20.28 -25.36
C ARG A 428 7.39 -19.67 -26.34
N SER A 429 7.09 -18.48 -26.89
CA SER A 429 7.95 -17.77 -27.82
C SER A 429 9.19 -17.12 -27.18
N VAL A 430 9.28 -17.09 -25.84
CA VAL A 430 10.45 -16.50 -25.13
C VAL A 430 11.72 -17.26 -25.50
N SER A 431 11.71 -18.60 -25.38
CA SER A 431 12.82 -19.48 -25.76
C SER A 431 12.44 -20.93 -25.49
N ASP A 432 12.83 -21.84 -26.38
CA ASP A 432 12.66 -23.29 -26.19
C ASP A 432 13.44 -23.85 -24.99
N GLN A 433 14.37 -23.08 -24.43
CA GLN A 433 15.16 -23.45 -23.25
C GLN A 433 14.45 -23.13 -21.92
N VAL A 434 13.30 -22.44 -21.97
CA VAL A 434 12.56 -22.00 -20.78
C VAL A 434 11.46 -23.02 -20.46
N THR A 435 11.41 -23.47 -19.21
CA THR A 435 10.30 -24.29 -18.72
C THR A 435 9.21 -23.38 -18.16
N LEU A 436 8.05 -23.34 -18.80
CA LEU A 436 6.89 -22.62 -18.27
C LEU A 436 6.24 -23.42 -17.13
N VAL A 437 5.90 -22.73 -16.04
CA VAL A 437 5.27 -23.32 -14.84
C VAL A 437 4.00 -22.53 -14.56
N ARG A 438 2.83 -23.14 -14.78
CA ARG A 438 1.54 -22.52 -14.42
C ARG A 438 1.28 -22.71 -12.93
N GLU A 439 0.33 -21.94 -12.40
CA GLU A 439 -0.04 -21.97 -10.98
C GLU A 439 -0.51 -23.38 -10.52
N THR A 440 -1.11 -24.15 -11.41
CA THR A 440 -1.57 -25.52 -11.15
C THR A 440 -0.51 -26.60 -11.38
N ASP A 441 0.61 -26.25 -12.02
CA ASP A 441 1.66 -27.21 -12.37
C ASP A 441 2.53 -27.52 -11.13
N PRO A 442 3.08 -28.74 -11.03
CA PRO A 442 4.05 -29.04 -9.98
C PRO A 442 5.31 -28.19 -10.15
N LEU A 443 5.81 -27.62 -9.05
CA LEU A 443 7.03 -26.82 -9.08
C LEU A 443 8.25 -27.69 -9.43
N PRO A 444 9.09 -27.27 -10.40
CA PRO A 444 10.35 -27.94 -10.66
C PRO A 444 11.31 -27.77 -9.49
N LYS A 445 12.20 -28.76 -9.30
CA LYS A 445 13.30 -28.66 -8.32
C LYS A 445 14.33 -27.63 -8.83
N CYS A 446 14.23 -26.41 -8.34
CA CYS A 446 15.15 -25.31 -8.66
C CYS A 446 16.18 -25.13 -7.56
N ASP A 447 17.40 -24.73 -7.94
CA ASP A 447 18.44 -24.29 -7.00
C ASP A 447 18.06 -22.95 -6.34
N TYR A 448 17.44 -22.06 -7.12
CA TYR A 448 17.06 -20.73 -6.66
C TYR A 448 15.70 -20.27 -7.19
N ALA A 449 15.12 -19.26 -6.53
CA ALA A 449 13.99 -18.49 -7.03
C ALA A 449 14.30 -16.98 -7.02
N TYR A 450 13.69 -16.23 -7.94
CA TYR A 450 13.83 -14.77 -8.01
C TYR A 450 12.61 -14.09 -8.65
N VAL A 451 12.43 -12.80 -8.41
CA VAL A 451 11.28 -12.03 -8.94
C VAL A 451 11.68 -11.35 -10.25
N LEU A 452 10.86 -11.45 -11.30
CA LEU A 452 11.16 -10.88 -12.63
C LEU A 452 11.50 -9.39 -12.58
N MET A 453 10.70 -8.61 -11.87
CA MET A 453 10.87 -7.15 -11.73
C MET A 453 12.05 -6.74 -10.85
N SER A 454 12.69 -7.69 -10.15
CA SER A 454 13.96 -7.44 -9.44
C SER A 454 15.18 -7.70 -10.32
N LEU A 455 15.02 -8.29 -11.52
CA LEU A 455 16.13 -8.57 -12.43
C LEU A 455 16.92 -7.34 -12.88
N PRO A 456 16.32 -6.15 -13.13
CA PRO A 456 17.10 -4.95 -13.41
C PRO A 456 18.12 -4.64 -12.29
N TYR A 457 17.74 -4.85 -11.03
CA TYR A 457 18.64 -4.66 -9.90
C TYR A 457 19.78 -5.69 -9.90
N ALA A 458 19.44 -6.98 -9.97
CA ALA A 458 20.44 -8.07 -9.96
C ALA A 458 21.41 -8.01 -11.15
N LEU A 459 20.94 -7.52 -12.30
CA LEU A 459 21.73 -7.46 -13.53
C LEU A 459 22.36 -6.08 -13.76
N SER A 460 22.33 -5.20 -12.75
CA SER A 460 22.99 -3.89 -12.76
C SER A 460 22.54 -2.98 -13.91
N THR A 461 21.24 -2.93 -14.20
CA THR A 461 20.65 -1.97 -15.13
C THR A 461 20.68 -0.57 -14.50
N ASN A 462 21.85 0.06 -14.52
CA ASN A 462 22.15 1.30 -13.79
C ASN A 462 21.86 2.57 -14.59
N ARG A 463 21.68 2.44 -15.90
CA ARG A 463 21.35 3.52 -16.83
C ARG A 463 20.40 3.02 -17.91
N VAL A 464 19.85 3.94 -18.69
CA VAL A 464 18.96 3.63 -19.82
C VAL A 464 19.64 2.70 -20.83
N GLU A 465 20.93 2.93 -21.10
CA GLU A 465 21.70 2.16 -22.08
C GLU A 465 21.97 0.72 -21.62
N ASP A 466 21.82 0.43 -20.32
CA ASP A 466 22.02 -0.89 -19.75
C ASP A 466 20.73 -1.76 -19.86
N ILE A 467 19.59 -1.18 -20.27
CA ILE A 467 18.34 -1.93 -20.49
C ILE A 467 18.53 -2.90 -21.67
N PRO A 468 18.27 -4.22 -21.50
CA PRO A 468 18.31 -5.15 -22.62
C PRO A 468 17.29 -4.75 -23.70
N ALA A 469 17.81 -4.32 -24.84
CA ALA A 469 17.03 -3.91 -26.00
C ALA A 469 17.10 -4.98 -27.08
N TYR A 470 15.93 -5.41 -27.55
CA TYR A 470 15.77 -6.34 -28.67
C TYR A 470 14.78 -5.70 -29.65
N PRO A 471 14.92 -5.90 -30.98
CA PRO A 471 13.89 -5.48 -31.94
C PRO A 471 12.53 -6.10 -31.62
N SER A 472 12.54 -7.37 -31.22
CA SER A 472 11.42 -8.14 -30.68
C SER A 472 11.97 -9.27 -29.79
N TYR A 473 11.18 -9.72 -28.83
CA TYR A 473 11.53 -10.84 -27.93
C TYR A 473 10.33 -11.73 -27.56
N LEU A 474 9.17 -11.48 -28.16
CA LEU A 474 7.99 -12.34 -28.15
C LEU A 474 7.41 -12.35 -29.57
N HIS A 475 6.69 -13.41 -29.91
CA HIS A 475 6.02 -13.57 -31.20
C HIS A 475 4.78 -14.45 -31.07
N ALA A 476 3.79 -14.25 -31.95
CA ALA A 476 2.69 -15.21 -32.08
C ALA A 476 3.09 -16.42 -32.93
N GLU A 477 2.41 -17.56 -32.74
CA GLU A 477 2.60 -18.72 -33.62
C GLU A 477 2.10 -18.38 -35.04
N GLN A 478 2.77 -18.94 -36.05
CA GLN A 478 2.47 -18.63 -37.46
C GLN A 478 1.02 -18.94 -37.83
N SER A 479 0.47 -20.05 -37.33
CA SER A 479 -0.93 -20.44 -37.58
C SER A 479 -1.92 -19.41 -37.05
N ASP A 480 -1.64 -18.79 -35.90
CA ASP A 480 -2.51 -17.79 -35.31
C ASP A 480 -2.43 -16.48 -36.08
N ARG A 481 -1.21 -16.09 -36.49
CA ARG A 481 -1.01 -14.94 -37.39
C ARG A 481 -1.81 -15.08 -38.67
N ASP A 482 -1.76 -16.25 -39.32
CA ASP A 482 -2.44 -16.49 -40.59
C ASP A 482 -3.97 -16.46 -40.43
N GLN A 483 -4.49 -17.02 -39.33
CA GLN A 483 -5.91 -16.95 -39.01
C GLN A 483 -6.37 -15.51 -38.77
N TRP A 484 -5.59 -14.72 -38.02
CA TRP A 484 -5.90 -13.32 -37.80
C TRP A 484 -5.78 -12.48 -39.07
N ALA A 485 -4.79 -12.74 -39.92
CA ALA A 485 -4.66 -12.10 -41.23
C ALA A 485 -5.97 -12.25 -42.04
N GLN A 486 -6.49 -13.48 -42.14
CA GLN A 486 -7.74 -13.78 -42.83
C GLN A 486 -8.94 -13.04 -42.23
N LYS A 487 -9.05 -13.01 -40.89
CA LYS A 487 -10.12 -12.27 -40.20
C LYS A 487 -10.06 -10.77 -40.47
N LEU A 488 -8.87 -10.17 -40.37
CA LEU A 488 -8.71 -8.74 -40.61
C LEU A 488 -8.97 -8.37 -42.08
N ASP A 489 -8.60 -9.23 -43.03
CA ASP A 489 -8.94 -9.05 -44.45
C ASP A 489 -10.44 -9.11 -44.73
N GLN A 490 -11.18 -9.95 -44.01
CA GLN A 490 -12.64 -10.03 -44.13
C GLN A 490 -13.33 -8.78 -43.60
N LEU A 491 -12.81 -8.21 -42.50
CA LEU A 491 -13.35 -7.00 -41.88
C LEU A 491 -12.99 -5.73 -42.66
N ALA A 492 -11.77 -5.66 -43.18
CA ALA A 492 -11.22 -4.52 -43.90
C ALA A 492 -10.48 -4.97 -45.17
N PRO A 493 -11.20 -5.20 -46.28
CA PRO A 493 -10.62 -5.76 -47.51
C PRO A 493 -9.66 -4.81 -48.24
N GLU A 494 -9.78 -3.50 -48.00
CA GLU A 494 -8.94 -2.46 -48.60
C GLU A 494 -7.54 -2.44 -47.95
N ARG A 495 -6.63 -3.30 -48.42
CA ARG A 495 -5.26 -3.43 -47.88
C ARG A 495 -4.36 -2.19 -48.04
N ASN A 496 -4.79 -1.23 -48.86
CA ASN A 496 -4.16 0.08 -48.97
C ASN A 496 -4.51 1.01 -47.80
N HIS A 497 -5.60 0.75 -47.07
CA HIS A 497 -5.91 1.46 -45.84
C HIS A 497 -4.90 1.13 -44.74
N LEU A 498 -4.62 2.12 -43.89
CA LEU A 498 -3.80 1.93 -42.71
C LEU A 498 -4.61 1.18 -41.65
N ARG A 499 -4.13 0.02 -41.19
CA ARG A 499 -4.78 -0.79 -40.15
C ARG A 499 -4.20 -0.43 -38.79
N VAL A 500 -5.02 0.19 -37.94
CA VAL A 500 -4.61 0.74 -36.64
C VAL A 500 -5.32 0.01 -35.50
N GLY A 501 -4.56 -0.71 -34.68
CA GLY A 501 -5.07 -1.26 -33.42
C GLY A 501 -5.20 -0.17 -32.37
N PHE A 502 -6.25 -0.19 -31.55
CA PHE A 502 -6.37 0.79 -30.48
C PHE A 502 -6.93 0.26 -29.16
N VAL A 503 -6.47 0.88 -28.06
CA VAL A 503 -6.90 0.62 -26.66
C VAL A 503 -6.96 1.96 -25.93
N TRP A 504 -8.10 2.29 -25.33
CA TRP A 504 -8.34 3.62 -24.73
C TRP A 504 -8.42 3.59 -23.20
N ALA A 505 -8.57 2.41 -22.60
CA ALA A 505 -8.73 2.29 -21.16
C ALA A 505 -7.95 1.10 -20.58
N GLY A 506 -7.42 1.31 -19.38
CA GLY A 506 -6.77 0.29 -18.57
C GLY A 506 -7.75 -0.55 -17.76
N ASN A 507 -7.25 -1.12 -16.67
CA ASN A 507 -8.06 -1.86 -15.70
C ASN A 507 -8.69 -0.85 -14.72
N PRO A 508 -10.04 -0.74 -14.63
CA PRO A 508 -10.69 0.19 -13.70
C PRO A 508 -10.33 -0.02 -12.22
N GLU A 509 -9.88 -1.23 -11.85
CA GLU A 509 -9.42 -1.55 -10.49
C GLU A 509 -7.99 -1.05 -10.20
N HIS A 510 -7.29 -0.51 -11.20
CA HIS A 510 -5.97 0.07 -11.03
C HIS A 510 -6.08 1.45 -10.38
N GLY A 511 -5.35 1.70 -9.29
CA GLY A 511 -5.49 2.93 -8.49
C GLY A 511 -5.29 4.24 -9.26
N ASN A 512 -4.49 4.23 -10.33
CA ASN A 512 -4.27 5.40 -11.21
C ASN A 512 -5.05 5.37 -12.54
N ASP A 513 -6.06 4.48 -12.70
CA ASP A 513 -6.75 4.31 -13.99
C ASP A 513 -7.41 5.60 -14.49
N ARG A 514 -8.01 6.36 -13.56
CA ARG A 514 -8.67 7.65 -13.83
C ARG A 514 -7.78 8.65 -14.58
N ARG A 515 -6.47 8.64 -14.35
CA ARG A 515 -5.52 9.57 -14.97
C ARG A 515 -4.89 9.04 -16.25
N ARG A 516 -4.93 7.71 -16.51
CA ARG A 516 -4.31 7.07 -17.70
C ARG A 516 -5.32 6.67 -18.77
N SER A 517 -6.57 6.40 -18.41
CA SER A 517 -7.64 6.03 -19.34
C SER A 517 -8.26 7.27 -19.97
N ILE A 518 -8.68 7.13 -21.23
CA ILE A 518 -9.28 8.21 -22.03
C ILE A 518 -10.70 7.77 -22.41
N PRO A 519 -11.75 8.56 -22.12
CA PRO A 519 -13.10 8.27 -22.60
C PRO A 519 -13.10 8.09 -24.12
N LEU A 520 -13.72 7.02 -24.63
CA LEU A 520 -13.65 6.68 -26.05
C LEU A 520 -14.20 7.80 -26.95
N LYS A 521 -15.22 8.51 -26.49
CA LYS A 521 -15.78 9.70 -27.17
C LYS A 521 -14.76 10.78 -27.53
N THR A 522 -13.62 10.84 -26.85
CA THR A 522 -12.56 11.80 -27.17
C THR A 522 -11.82 11.40 -28.46
N PHE A 523 -11.86 10.13 -28.87
CA PHE A 523 -11.27 9.59 -30.10
C PHE A 523 -12.11 9.86 -31.37
N SER A 524 -13.33 10.38 -31.26
CA SER A 524 -14.27 10.49 -32.38
C SER A 524 -13.70 11.14 -33.65
N SER A 525 -12.82 12.13 -33.51
CA SER A 525 -12.17 12.79 -34.65
C SER A 525 -11.24 11.87 -35.43
N LEU A 526 -10.63 10.86 -34.78
CA LEU A 526 -9.74 9.90 -35.42
C LEU A 526 -10.52 8.94 -36.32
N PHE A 527 -11.68 8.47 -35.88
CA PHE A 527 -12.50 7.51 -36.63
C PHE A 527 -13.11 8.09 -37.91
N SER A 528 -13.05 9.42 -38.08
CA SER A 528 -13.50 10.10 -39.31
C SER A 528 -12.38 10.31 -40.34
N LEU A 529 -11.13 9.94 -40.02
CA LEU A 529 -10.00 10.11 -40.94
C LEU A 529 -10.09 9.10 -42.10
N PRO A 530 -10.06 9.56 -43.36
CA PRO A 530 -10.20 8.67 -44.52
C PRO A 530 -8.95 7.81 -44.71
N GLY A 531 -9.13 6.60 -45.22
CA GLY A 531 -8.04 5.67 -45.55
C GLY A 531 -7.43 4.95 -44.35
N ILE A 532 -8.15 4.87 -43.22
CA ILE A 532 -7.70 4.24 -41.99
C ILE A 532 -8.81 3.32 -41.47
N GLU A 533 -8.42 2.11 -41.08
CA GLU A 533 -9.28 1.08 -40.48
C GLU A 533 -8.86 0.85 -39.04
N PHE A 534 -9.78 1.03 -38.10
CA PHE A 534 -9.50 0.94 -36.67
C PHE A 534 -9.96 -0.39 -36.09
N PHE A 535 -9.08 -1.05 -35.34
CA PHE A 535 -9.35 -2.35 -34.71
C PHE A 535 -9.24 -2.21 -33.19
N SER A 536 -10.37 -2.29 -32.49
CA SER A 536 -10.37 -2.27 -31.03
C SER A 536 -9.72 -3.55 -30.50
N LEU A 537 -8.62 -3.37 -29.76
CA LEU A 537 -7.93 -4.42 -29.00
C LEU A 537 -8.37 -4.41 -27.52
N GLN A 538 -9.32 -3.55 -27.15
CA GLN A 538 -9.80 -3.35 -25.79
C GLN A 538 -10.51 -4.60 -25.27
N LYS A 539 -10.34 -4.88 -23.97
CA LYS A 539 -11.12 -5.86 -23.22
C LYS A 539 -11.73 -5.25 -21.97
N GLY A 540 -12.73 -5.94 -21.41
CA GLY A 540 -13.36 -5.60 -20.14
C GLY A 540 -14.49 -4.58 -20.27
N GLY A 541 -14.87 -3.98 -19.13
CA GLY A 541 -15.98 -3.03 -19.04
C GLY A 541 -15.97 -1.90 -20.08
N PRO A 542 -14.82 -1.24 -20.36
CA PRO A 542 -14.77 -0.12 -21.31
C PRO A 542 -15.30 -0.43 -22.72
N VAL A 543 -15.27 -1.70 -23.15
CA VAL A 543 -15.78 -2.15 -24.47
C VAL A 543 -17.23 -1.70 -24.71
N SER A 544 -18.03 -1.51 -23.65
CA SER A 544 -19.41 -1.02 -23.79
C SER A 544 -19.51 0.36 -24.45
N GLU A 545 -18.48 1.21 -24.35
CA GLU A 545 -18.45 2.55 -24.96
C GLU A 545 -18.50 2.50 -26.50
N LEU A 546 -18.10 1.37 -27.13
CA LEU A 546 -18.19 1.21 -28.58
C LEU A 546 -19.64 1.29 -29.09
N LYS A 547 -20.62 0.96 -28.24
CA LYS A 547 -22.05 1.00 -28.61
C LYS A 547 -22.59 2.42 -28.82
N ASP A 548 -21.87 3.42 -28.33
CA ASP A 548 -22.25 4.83 -28.47
C ASP A 548 -21.86 5.40 -29.85
N PHE A 549 -21.15 4.62 -30.67
CA PHE A 549 -20.68 5.01 -32.00
C PHE A 549 -21.53 4.41 -33.13
N PRO A 550 -21.74 5.14 -34.24
CA PRO A 550 -22.42 4.60 -35.42
C PRO A 550 -21.67 3.40 -36.01
N SER A 551 -22.41 2.40 -36.48
CA SER A 551 -21.86 1.18 -37.09
C SER A 551 -21.15 1.40 -38.42
N GLU A 552 -21.35 2.57 -39.05
CA GLU A 552 -20.76 2.94 -40.33
C GLU A 552 -19.32 3.47 -40.21
N LEU A 553 -18.85 3.76 -38.99
CA LEU A 553 -17.46 4.14 -38.78
C LEU A 553 -16.53 2.94 -39.06
N PRO A 554 -15.30 3.17 -39.58
CA PRO A 554 -14.35 2.12 -39.92
C PRO A 554 -13.69 1.54 -38.65
N MET A 555 -14.51 0.99 -37.76
CA MET A 555 -14.13 0.53 -36.43
C MET A 555 -14.63 -0.88 -36.18
N HIS A 556 -13.70 -1.80 -35.89
CA HIS A 556 -13.95 -3.23 -35.75
C HIS A 556 -13.59 -3.70 -34.35
N ASN A 557 -14.54 -4.28 -33.61
CA ASN A 557 -14.27 -4.83 -32.28
C ASN A 557 -13.75 -6.27 -32.37
N ILE A 558 -12.42 -6.42 -32.34
CA ILE A 558 -11.78 -7.75 -32.40
C ILE A 558 -11.36 -8.27 -31.02
N GLY A 559 -11.24 -7.38 -30.02
CA GLY A 559 -10.82 -7.71 -28.67
C GLY A 559 -11.72 -8.71 -27.93
N GLU A 560 -13.02 -8.74 -28.27
CA GLU A 560 -13.99 -9.71 -27.73
C GLU A 560 -13.69 -11.15 -28.13
N GLN A 561 -12.96 -11.36 -29.23
CA GLN A 561 -12.60 -12.69 -29.71
C GLN A 561 -11.31 -13.23 -29.08
N PHE A 562 -10.56 -12.41 -28.35
CA PHE A 562 -9.30 -12.82 -27.75
C PHE A 562 -9.53 -13.72 -26.53
N THR A 563 -8.98 -14.93 -26.56
CA THR A 563 -9.01 -15.86 -25.43
C THR A 563 -7.85 -15.60 -24.46
N ASP A 564 -6.67 -15.28 -24.99
CA ASP A 564 -5.44 -15.00 -24.24
C ASP A 564 -4.57 -13.93 -24.96
N PHE A 565 -3.36 -13.67 -24.45
CA PHE A 565 -2.46 -12.67 -25.05
C PHE A 565 -1.78 -13.13 -26.35
N ALA A 566 -1.79 -14.42 -26.68
CA ALA A 566 -1.26 -14.87 -27.96
C ALA A 566 -2.23 -14.54 -29.11
N ASP A 567 -3.54 -14.51 -28.87
CA ASP A 567 -4.51 -13.97 -29.84
C ASP A 567 -4.29 -12.47 -30.06
N THR A 568 -4.11 -11.72 -28.97
CA THR A 568 -3.80 -10.29 -29.06
C THR A 568 -2.50 -10.06 -29.84
N ALA A 569 -1.48 -10.89 -29.61
CA ALA A 569 -0.20 -10.79 -30.33
C ALA A 569 -0.36 -11.07 -31.83
N ALA A 570 -1.08 -12.14 -32.18
CA ALA A 570 -1.33 -12.52 -33.56
C ALA A 570 -2.13 -11.45 -34.33
N ALA A 571 -3.09 -10.81 -33.66
CA ALA A 571 -3.79 -9.67 -34.24
C ALA A 571 -2.84 -8.48 -34.45
N ILE A 572 -2.03 -8.11 -33.44
CA ILE A 572 -1.09 -6.98 -33.52
C ILE A 572 -0.07 -7.16 -34.66
N GLU A 573 0.48 -8.37 -34.84
CA GLU A 573 1.47 -8.64 -35.90
C GLU A 573 0.88 -8.51 -37.33
N ASN A 574 -0.45 -8.34 -37.48
CA ASN A 574 -1.13 -8.07 -38.74
C ASN A 574 -1.62 -6.61 -38.90
N LEU A 575 -1.23 -5.71 -37.97
CA LEU A 575 -1.57 -4.29 -37.98
C LEU A 575 -0.36 -3.44 -38.38
N ASP A 576 -0.60 -2.26 -38.94
CA ASP A 576 0.49 -1.33 -39.29
C ASP A 576 0.96 -0.50 -38.08
N LEU A 577 0.06 -0.26 -37.11
CA LEU A 577 0.28 0.58 -35.93
C LEU A 577 -0.62 0.13 -34.78
N VAL A 578 -0.11 0.22 -33.55
CA VAL A 578 -0.93 0.16 -32.33
C VAL A 578 -0.93 1.52 -31.64
N ILE A 579 -2.10 2.06 -31.30
CA ILE A 579 -2.26 3.27 -30.49
C ILE A 579 -2.91 2.89 -29.17
N SER A 580 -2.21 3.04 -28.06
CA SER A 580 -2.77 2.61 -26.77
C SER A 580 -2.40 3.57 -25.66
N VAL A 581 -3.32 3.78 -24.72
CA VAL A 581 -2.95 4.27 -23.39
C VAL A 581 -2.00 3.28 -22.71
N ASP A 582 -1.23 3.71 -21.72
CA ASP A 582 -0.36 2.82 -20.93
C ASP A 582 -1.19 1.60 -20.45
N THR A 583 -0.94 0.40 -20.96
CA THR A 583 -1.60 -0.88 -20.62
C THR A 583 -0.68 -2.06 -20.93
N SER A 584 -1.10 -3.28 -20.56
CA SER A 584 -0.40 -4.50 -21.00
C SER A 584 -0.31 -4.66 -22.52
N VAL A 585 -1.22 -4.06 -23.29
CA VAL A 585 -1.20 -4.12 -24.77
C VAL A 585 -0.05 -3.30 -25.34
N VAL A 586 0.30 -2.16 -24.73
CA VAL A 586 1.50 -1.39 -25.09
C VAL A 586 2.73 -2.27 -24.91
N HIS A 587 2.90 -2.86 -23.73
CA HIS A 587 4.04 -3.73 -23.45
C HIS A 587 4.12 -4.93 -24.41
N LEU A 588 2.97 -5.51 -24.78
CA LEU A 588 2.91 -6.58 -25.78
C LEU A 588 3.35 -6.08 -27.16
N ALA A 589 2.76 -5.00 -27.67
CA ALA A 589 3.10 -4.46 -28.98
C ALA A 589 4.60 -4.12 -29.08
N GLY A 590 5.17 -3.55 -28.01
CA GLY A 590 6.61 -3.30 -27.92
C GLY A 590 7.46 -4.57 -27.87
N ALA A 591 6.99 -5.62 -27.18
CA ALA A 591 7.71 -6.91 -27.14
C ALA A 591 7.71 -7.64 -28.49
N LEU A 592 6.67 -7.41 -29.31
CA LEU A 592 6.56 -7.91 -30.68
C LEU A 592 7.38 -7.08 -31.68
N GLY A 593 7.88 -5.90 -31.27
CA GLY A 593 8.54 -4.95 -32.17
C GLY A 593 7.59 -4.19 -33.09
N ALA A 594 6.27 -4.22 -32.81
CA ALA A 594 5.27 -3.55 -33.62
C ALA A 594 5.37 -2.01 -33.45
N PRO A 595 5.24 -1.22 -34.54
CA PRO A 595 5.11 0.23 -34.44
C PRO A 595 3.98 0.59 -33.47
N THR A 596 4.30 1.39 -32.45
CA THR A 596 3.35 1.66 -31.36
C THR A 596 3.42 3.11 -30.92
N TRP A 597 2.26 3.75 -30.78
CA TRP A 597 2.13 5.08 -30.18
C TRP A 597 1.45 4.97 -28.82
N THR A 598 2.20 5.30 -27.77
CA THR A 598 1.72 5.22 -26.40
C THR A 598 1.20 6.58 -25.95
N LEU A 599 -0.07 6.63 -25.55
CA LEU A 599 -0.71 7.84 -25.03
C LEU A 599 -0.47 7.91 -23.52
N LEU A 600 0.23 8.94 -23.06
CA LEU A 600 0.66 9.07 -21.67
C LEU A 600 0.00 10.26 -20.98
N ALA A 601 -0.38 10.03 -19.72
CA ALA A 601 -0.79 11.08 -18.81
C ALA A 601 0.36 12.07 -18.59
N HIS A 602 0.03 13.27 -18.07
CA HIS A 602 1.03 14.29 -17.75
C HIS A 602 2.16 13.71 -16.87
N THR A 603 1.78 13.10 -15.74
CA THR A 603 2.67 12.28 -14.90
C THR A 603 2.54 10.82 -15.32
N PRO A 604 3.55 10.22 -15.99
CA PRO A 604 3.48 8.83 -16.44
C PRO A 604 3.85 7.85 -15.33
N ASP A 605 3.67 6.56 -15.63
CA ASP A 605 4.43 5.52 -14.94
C ASP A 605 5.95 5.70 -15.18
N TRP A 606 6.75 5.38 -14.17
CA TRP A 606 8.20 5.56 -14.15
C TRP A 606 8.93 4.90 -15.33
N ARG A 607 8.35 3.86 -15.94
CA ARG A 607 8.96 3.17 -17.10
C ARG A 607 9.15 4.09 -18.29
N TRP A 608 8.30 5.11 -18.43
CA TRP A 608 8.30 5.99 -19.59
C TRP A 608 9.22 7.20 -19.42
N LEU A 609 9.75 7.42 -18.21
CA LEU A 609 10.54 8.59 -17.83
C LEU A 609 9.82 9.93 -18.14
N ASN A 610 10.50 11.04 -17.85
CA ASN A 610 10.04 12.38 -18.20
C ASN A 610 10.69 12.88 -19.51
N ASP A 611 10.04 13.86 -20.14
CA ASP A 611 10.60 14.72 -21.21
C ASP A 611 11.20 14.01 -22.42
N ARG A 612 10.57 12.91 -22.86
CA ARG A 612 10.97 12.17 -24.06
C ARG A 612 9.79 11.66 -24.89
N GLU A 613 10.00 11.58 -26.21
CA GLU A 613 9.03 11.04 -27.18
C GLU A 613 9.37 9.61 -27.65
N ASP A 614 10.50 9.05 -27.21
CA ASP A 614 10.92 7.68 -27.50
C ASP A 614 10.85 6.80 -26.24
N SER A 615 10.82 5.47 -26.40
CA SER A 615 10.81 4.55 -25.27
C SER A 615 12.19 3.92 -25.04
N PRO A 616 12.74 4.01 -23.81
CA PRO A 616 13.99 3.32 -23.47
C PRO A 616 13.83 1.79 -23.43
N TRP A 617 12.59 1.30 -23.36
CA TRP A 617 12.29 -0.14 -23.27
C TRP A 617 11.93 -0.77 -24.62
N TYR A 618 11.42 0.02 -25.57
CA TYR A 618 10.82 -0.47 -26.79
C TYR A 618 11.20 0.41 -27.98
N PRO A 619 12.18 0.00 -28.80
CA PRO A 619 12.67 0.81 -29.93
C PRO A 619 11.59 1.16 -30.97
N SER A 620 10.52 0.36 -31.07
CA SER A 620 9.40 0.57 -32.00
C SER A 620 8.36 1.59 -31.51
N MET A 621 8.54 2.18 -30.32
CA MET A 621 7.56 3.05 -29.69
C MET A 621 7.84 4.54 -29.83
N ARG A 622 6.75 5.28 -30.02
CA ARG A 622 6.68 6.73 -29.82
C ARG A 622 5.74 7.04 -28.64
N LEU A 623 6.15 7.95 -27.78
CA LEU A 623 5.39 8.41 -26.63
C LEU A 623 4.73 9.76 -26.94
N LEU A 624 3.42 9.86 -26.70
CA LEU A 624 2.65 11.11 -26.84
C LEU A 624 2.01 11.45 -25.49
N ARG A 625 2.53 12.50 -24.87
CA ARG A 625 2.18 12.91 -23.50
C ARG A 625 1.24 14.10 -23.47
N GLN A 626 0.39 14.19 -22.45
CA GLN A 626 -0.33 15.41 -22.12
C GLN A 626 0.62 16.57 -21.78
N GLU A 627 0.35 17.77 -22.31
CA GLU A 627 1.09 18.99 -21.95
C GLU A 627 0.66 19.52 -20.57
N SER A 628 -0.64 19.38 -20.25
CA SER A 628 -1.22 19.67 -18.94
C SER A 628 -2.13 18.53 -18.49
N PRO A 629 -2.27 18.28 -17.17
CA PRO A 629 -3.17 17.25 -16.65
C PRO A 629 -4.57 17.33 -17.26
N GLY A 630 -5.06 16.23 -17.82
CA GLY A 630 -6.40 16.14 -18.41
C GLY A 630 -6.53 16.55 -19.88
N ASP A 631 -5.49 17.12 -20.51
CA ASP A 631 -5.51 17.49 -21.94
C ASP A 631 -5.33 16.28 -22.87
N TRP A 632 -6.31 15.39 -22.90
CA TRP A 632 -6.34 14.28 -23.86
C TRP A 632 -6.71 14.73 -25.27
N ALA A 633 -7.46 15.82 -25.41
CA ALA A 633 -7.85 16.35 -26.72
C ALA A 633 -6.62 16.86 -27.50
N GLY A 634 -5.69 17.56 -26.84
CA GLY A 634 -4.43 17.99 -27.44
C GLY A 634 -3.56 16.81 -27.90
N VAL A 635 -3.48 15.75 -27.08
CA VAL A 635 -2.79 14.50 -27.45
C VAL A 635 -3.40 13.89 -28.72
N LEU A 636 -4.73 13.70 -28.75
CA LEU A 636 -5.40 13.07 -29.89
C LEU A 636 -5.35 13.93 -31.16
N LYS A 637 -5.28 15.26 -31.04
CA LYS A 637 -5.03 16.15 -32.19
C LYS A 637 -3.64 15.89 -32.81
N ARG A 638 -2.60 15.69 -31.99
CA ARG A 638 -1.27 15.31 -32.48
C ARG A 638 -1.26 13.91 -33.10
N VAL A 639 -2.00 12.97 -32.52
CA VAL A 639 -2.19 11.63 -33.09
C VAL A 639 -2.84 11.71 -34.47
N ALA A 640 -3.91 12.50 -34.63
CA ALA A 640 -4.60 12.67 -35.91
C ALA A 640 -3.65 13.15 -37.02
N ALA A 641 -2.89 14.23 -36.75
CA ALA A 641 -1.93 14.78 -37.70
C ALA A 641 -0.83 13.76 -38.07
N ALA A 642 -0.35 12.99 -37.09
CA ALA A 642 0.66 11.96 -37.34
C ALA A 642 0.09 10.78 -38.15
N LEU A 643 -1.17 10.39 -37.92
CA LEU A 643 -1.85 9.33 -38.67
C LEU A 643 -2.01 9.70 -40.14
N GLU A 644 -2.38 10.94 -40.46
CA GLU A 644 -2.48 11.42 -41.84
C GLU A 644 -1.14 11.29 -42.58
N VAL A 645 -0.03 11.67 -41.93
CA VAL A 645 1.33 11.53 -42.51
C VAL A 645 1.69 10.06 -42.74
N MET A 646 1.37 9.17 -41.78
CA MET A 646 1.65 7.73 -41.90
C MET A 646 0.82 7.08 -43.01
N ARG A 647 -0.47 7.42 -43.12
CA ARG A 647 -1.36 6.99 -44.20
C ARG A 647 -0.81 7.41 -45.56
N ASP A 648 -0.45 8.67 -45.72
CA ASP A 648 0.05 9.20 -46.99
C ASP A 648 1.37 8.54 -47.40
N THR A 649 2.20 8.19 -46.41
CA THR A 649 3.45 7.44 -46.64
C THR A 649 3.18 6.01 -47.11
N LYS A 650 2.21 5.31 -46.51
CA LYS A 650 1.78 3.97 -46.92
C LYS A 650 1.22 3.95 -48.35
N LEU A 651 0.41 4.94 -48.70
CA LEU A 651 -0.14 5.06 -50.05
C LEU A 651 0.97 5.27 -51.10
N LYS A 652 1.98 6.10 -50.80
CA LYS A 652 3.12 6.34 -51.70
C LYS A 652 4.01 5.11 -51.88
N SER A 653 4.28 4.36 -50.81
CA SER A 653 5.13 3.16 -50.91
C SER A 653 4.47 2.08 -51.78
N GLN A 654 3.16 1.89 -51.66
CA GLN A 654 2.41 0.95 -52.49
C GLN A 654 2.32 1.38 -53.96
N GLN A 655 2.25 2.69 -54.24
CA GLN A 655 2.29 3.22 -55.61
C GLN A 655 3.67 3.07 -56.29
N THR A 656 4.74 2.90 -55.53
CA THR A 656 6.11 2.73 -56.07
C THR A 656 6.47 1.25 -56.32
N LEU A 657 5.68 0.33 -55.75
CA LEU A 657 5.82 -1.13 -55.91
C LEU A 657 5.00 -1.68 -57.09
N HIS A 658 4.12 -0.86 -57.68
CA HIS A 658 3.37 -1.11 -58.92
C HIS A 658 3.97 -0.30 -60.06
#